data_AF-K3X9Z4-F1
#
_entry.id   AF-K3X9Z4-F1
#
_cell.length_a   1.000
_cell.length_b   1.000
_cell.length_c   1.000
_cell.angle_alpha   90.00
_cell.angle_beta   90.00
_cell.angle_gamma   90.00
#
_symmetry.space_group_name_H-M   'P 1'
#
loop_
_entity.id
_entity.type
_entity.pdbx_description
1 polymer ?
#
loop_
_entity_poly.entity_id
_entity_poly.type
_entity_poly.pdbx_seq_one_letter_code
_entity_poly.pdbx_strand_id
1 'polypeptide(L)'
;MSEDSAKKMKQGAGKRLNDKQRVEIIQISENSKISKRQLADKYGVSEAAIRKLLLKKDDFLKRYYDTPEEIRDQRLRGKNLSMGDAADGTSAAGEAGEYTRAAGAGSHATGTAHAKSLYPSDDPWKQGLHALAGKVTPFLKHFVQAKPVRDATAVAAAIAAAGDVLVGDQTLPTAAVEDPIAAAAAQAAAVDWIGFSRMLRDIRRAFHRYPELGYQEVRTQSFIKRFCETTLRIPGKNIQTIAVTGLIVDVCFENATIPSSDKRKLPVLAFRADMDALPIEELNDHLPYVSTQKKQRKELRKRKKRKSMSGNAVATPVKPTDETQVALPDEAGLATLTSRSINGEDARDATADLEVETPSSPTPVGADGDDFESDVPGVFPAAAHMCGHDGHMVMVLGLCALVVRNAHLLPQDTFVRFIFQPAEEGPGGAKKMIEEGALEGVDEVYGLHNYPFPLYSVHMRPGPVMAHEVEFSIDIHGVGGHGSAPQQCVDPILAGSMVVQALQSIVSRSLSPTDTAVVSVTQFRGGDTNNVIPSHVFLGGTIRDFDLEVAEKIKARMEAIVHSTCAAHGATAQVHFSDGYAPVINPYEETRNVQQVAMDIGLYVSEQGLPLMAAEDFSYYLQERKGCFFFLGTKEDADDDKTRALHSNQYDFNDKAIPLGIRLFLGILQSRFQCELYSVEELQAFQVAMERIALPSSVTIV
;
A
#
# COMPACT_ATOMS: atom_id res chain seq x y z
N MET A 1 46.48 -34.35 48.02
CA MET A 1 45.24 -35.06 47.65
C MET A 1 44.07 -34.32 48.25
N SER A 2 43.29 -33.64 47.42
CA SER A 2 41.93 -33.12 47.69
C SER A 2 41.52 -32.37 46.41
N GLU A 3 40.87 -33.04 45.47
CA GLU A 3 39.41 -32.99 45.31
C GLU A 3 38.87 -31.55 45.22
N ASP A 4 38.87 -31.01 44.00
CA ASP A 4 37.76 -30.17 43.55
C ASP A 4 37.58 -30.33 42.03
N SER A 5 36.71 -31.28 41.65
CA SER A 5 36.34 -31.52 40.26
C SER A 5 35.09 -30.73 39.91
N ALA A 6 35.29 -29.52 39.40
CA ALA A 6 34.23 -28.70 38.86
C ALA A 6 33.55 -29.42 37.68
N LYS A 7 32.27 -29.77 37.87
CA LYS A 7 31.37 -30.32 36.85
C LYS A 7 31.35 -29.42 35.62
N LYS A 8 31.96 -29.85 34.51
CA LYS A 8 31.66 -29.35 33.16
C LYS A 8 30.17 -29.62 32.85
N MET A 9 29.33 -28.58 32.88
CA MET A 9 28.01 -28.62 32.27
C MET A 9 28.17 -28.87 30.77
N LYS A 10 27.67 -30.02 30.28
CA LYS A 10 27.53 -30.33 28.86
C LYS A 10 26.63 -29.27 28.20
N GLN A 11 27.20 -28.44 27.32
CA GLN A 11 26.43 -27.60 26.40
C GLN A 11 25.71 -28.48 25.36
N GLY A 12 24.40 -28.25 25.20
CA GLY A 12 23.64 -28.69 24.02
C GLY A 12 22.62 -29.81 24.24
N ALA A 13 21.62 -29.60 25.09
CA ALA A 13 20.40 -30.41 25.09
C ALA A 13 19.48 -30.02 23.91
N GLY A 14 19.74 -30.60 22.74
CA GLY A 14 18.72 -31.29 21.95
C GLY A 14 17.50 -30.56 21.36
N LYS A 15 17.49 -29.25 21.12
CA LYS A 15 16.36 -28.64 20.36
C LYS A 15 16.41 -29.05 18.89
N ARG A 16 15.32 -29.66 18.39
CA ARG A 16 15.17 -30.04 16.98
C ARG A 16 14.45 -28.91 16.25
N LEU A 17 15.03 -28.43 15.16
CA LEU A 17 14.39 -27.45 14.27
C LEU A 17 13.21 -28.11 13.55
N ASN A 18 12.05 -27.47 13.57
CA ASN A 18 10.97 -27.78 12.63
C ASN A 18 11.30 -27.21 11.24
N ASP A 19 10.54 -27.61 10.23
CA ASP A 19 10.86 -27.24 8.85
C ASP A 19 10.69 -25.72 8.59
N LYS A 20 9.74 -25.05 9.26
CA LYS A 20 9.59 -23.58 9.24
C LYS A 20 10.83 -22.84 9.75
N GLN A 21 11.33 -23.23 10.91
CA GLN A 21 12.56 -22.67 11.50
C GLN A 21 13.77 -22.87 10.61
N ARG A 22 13.81 -23.97 9.84
CA ARG A 22 14.92 -24.22 8.91
C ARG A 22 14.89 -23.29 7.70
N VAL A 23 13.71 -23.00 7.15
CA VAL A 23 13.58 -22.01 6.08
C VAL A 23 13.94 -20.63 6.56
N GLU A 24 13.46 -20.25 7.75
CA GLU A 24 13.80 -18.98 8.37
C GLU A 24 15.32 -18.82 8.56
N ILE A 25 16.00 -19.86 9.03
CA ILE A 25 17.48 -19.87 9.15
C ILE A 25 18.16 -19.72 7.79
N ILE A 26 17.65 -20.35 6.73
CA ILE A 26 18.22 -20.26 5.38
C ILE A 26 18.03 -18.84 4.84
N GLN A 27 16.83 -18.27 4.95
CA GLN A 27 16.52 -16.91 4.49
C GLN A 27 17.35 -15.85 5.21
N ILE A 28 17.46 -15.93 6.54
CA ILE A 28 18.28 -15.00 7.32
C ILE A 28 19.77 -15.16 6.97
N SER A 29 20.23 -16.39 6.69
CA SER A 29 21.62 -16.62 6.28
C SER A 29 21.94 -16.09 4.88
N GLU A 30 20.95 -15.92 4.01
CA GLU A 30 21.13 -15.40 2.63
C GLU A 30 20.97 -13.88 2.57
N ASN A 31 20.08 -13.32 3.41
CA ASN A 31 19.71 -11.91 3.36
C ASN A 31 20.38 -11.05 4.44
N SER A 32 21.26 -11.61 5.29
CA SER A 32 21.90 -10.88 6.37
C SER A 32 23.33 -11.37 6.68
N LYS A 33 24.21 -10.45 7.08
CA LYS A 33 25.60 -10.77 7.50
C LYS A 33 25.68 -11.36 8.93
N ILE A 34 24.76 -12.25 9.28
CA ILE A 34 24.73 -12.89 10.60
C ILE A 34 25.70 -14.08 10.65
N SER A 35 26.43 -14.24 11.75
CA SER A 35 27.33 -15.39 11.91
C SER A 35 26.55 -16.68 12.21
N LYS A 36 27.10 -17.82 11.81
CA LYS A 36 26.51 -19.15 12.08
C LYS A 36 26.35 -19.43 13.58
N ARG A 37 27.22 -18.84 14.41
CA ARG A 37 27.16 -18.91 15.87
C ARG A 37 25.98 -18.10 16.42
N GLN A 38 25.75 -16.88 15.92
CA GLN A 38 24.57 -16.09 16.29
C GLN A 38 23.26 -16.77 15.89
N LEU A 39 23.20 -17.41 14.72
CA LEU A 39 22.05 -18.23 14.33
C LEU A 39 21.85 -19.44 15.26
N ALA A 40 22.94 -20.09 15.65
CA ALA A 40 22.89 -21.22 16.58
C ALA A 40 22.32 -20.79 17.95
N ASP A 41 22.78 -19.66 18.46
CA ASP A 41 22.33 -19.08 19.73
C ASP A 41 20.86 -18.63 19.64
N LYS A 42 20.46 -17.94 18.56
CA LYS A 42 19.08 -17.48 18.32
C LYS A 42 18.07 -18.64 18.29
N TYR A 43 18.40 -19.73 17.61
CA TYR A 43 17.47 -20.85 17.46
C TYR A 43 17.65 -21.94 18.54
N GLY A 44 18.63 -21.81 19.42
CA GLY A 44 18.92 -22.75 20.50
C GLY A 44 19.44 -24.10 20.02
N VAL A 45 20.24 -24.12 18.96
CA VAL A 45 20.81 -25.32 18.33
C VAL A 45 22.33 -25.23 18.25
N SER A 46 23.02 -26.33 17.93
CA SER A 46 24.48 -26.28 17.77
C SER A 46 24.89 -25.64 16.44
N GLU A 47 26.04 -24.97 16.41
CA GLU A 47 26.59 -24.37 15.19
C GLU A 47 26.81 -25.42 14.08
N ALA A 48 27.17 -26.65 14.47
CA ALA A 48 27.27 -27.79 13.55
C ALA A 48 25.92 -28.15 12.88
N ALA A 49 24.79 -27.94 13.56
CA ALA A 49 23.46 -28.16 13.00
C ALA A 49 23.11 -27.10 11.94
N ILE A 50 23.44 -25.83 12.18
CA ILE A 50 23.28 -24.73 11.21
C ILE A 50 24.15 -24.99 9.98
N ARG A 51 25.44 -25.32 10.17
CA ARG A 51 26.36 -25.65 9.06
C ARG A 51 25.82 -26.79 8.19
N LYS A 52 25.31 -27.86 8.80
CA LYS A 52 24.77 -29.03 8.07
C LYS A 52 23.43 -28.74 7.37
N LEU A 53 22.64 -27.80 7.88
CA LEU A 53 21.42 -27.34 7.22
C LEU A 53 21.74 -26.52 5.97
N LEU A 54 22.63 -25.53 6.09
CA LEU A 54 23.03 -24.66 4.98
C LEU A 54 23.75 -25.43 3.86
N LEU A 55 24.51 -26.48 4.20
CA LEU A 55 25.14 -27.35 3.21
C LEU A 55 24.14 -28.18 2.38
N LYS A 56 22.91 -28.37 2.88
CA LYS A 56 21.84 -29.14 2.22
C LYS A 56 20.58 -28.30 1.97
N LYS A 57 20.76 -26.98 1.82
CA LYS A 57 19.65 -26.02 1.76
C LYS A 57 18.74 -26.27 0.55
N ASP A 58 19.30 -26.53 -0.63
CA ASP A 58 18.52 -26.68 -1.88
C ASP A 58 17.68 -27.96 -1.85
N ASP A 59 18.28 -29.09 -1.43
CA ASP A 59 17.58 -30.37 -1.21
C ASP A 59 16.49 -30.28 -0.14
N PHE A 60 16.67 -29.40 0.84
CA PHE A 60 15.68 -29.17 1.88
C PHE A 60 14.55 -28.28 1.38
N LEU A 61 14.85 -27.16 0.72
CA LEU A 61 13.86 -26.24 0.18
C LEU A 61 12.98 -26.93 -0.85
N LYS A 62 13.56 -27.69 -1.79
CA LYS A 62 12.80 -28.47 -2.77
C LYS A 62 11.80 -29.41 -2.09
N ARG A 63 12.25 -30.25 -1.16
CA ARG A 63 11.36 -31.14 -0.39
C ARG A 63 10.35 -30.39 0.47
N TYR A 64 10.70 -29.21 0.96
CA TYR A 64 9.81 -28.38 1.74
C TYR A 64 8.66 -27.87 0.85
N TYR A 65 8.95 -27.25 -0.31
CA TYR A 65 7.93 -26.78 -1.27
C TYR A 65 7.09 -27.90 -1.90
N ASP A 66 7.66 -29.09 -2.06
CA ASP A 66 6.93 -30.26 -2.59
C ASP A 66 6.01 -30.94 -1.55
N THR A 67 6.09 -30.56 -0.28
CA THR A 67 5.25 -31.15 0.79
C THR A 67 3.95 -30.35 0.98
N PRO A 68 2.77 -31.01 1.06
CA PRO A 68 1.50 -30.34 1.35
C PRO A 68 1.55 -29.49 2.62
N GLU A 69 0.99 -28.28 2.54
CA GLU A 69 1.08 -27.23 3.56
C GLU A 69 0.68 -27.72 4.96
N GLU A 70 -0.29 -28.63 5.03
CA GLU A 70 -0.87 -29.21 6.25
C GLU A 70 0.14 -29.97 7.13
N ILE A 71 1.16 -30.59 6.53
CA ILE A 71 2.18 -31.41 7.24
C ILE A 71 3.60 -30.84 7.12
N ARG A 72 3.78 -29.82 6.29
CA ARG A 72 5.06 -29.24 5.92
C ARG A 72 5.83 -28.66 7.10
N ASP A 73 5.15 -28.11 8.10
CA ASP A 73 5.78 -27.49 9.30
C ASP A 73 5.83 -28.39 10.53
N GLN A 74 5.19 -29.56 10.47
CA GLN A 74 5.10 -30.49 11.61
C GLN A 74 6.30 -31.44 11.69
N ARG A 75 7.13 -31.52 10.64
CA ARG A 75 8.29 -32.41 10.60
C ARG A 75 9.46 -31.86 11.41
N LEU A 76 9.83 -32.62 12.45
CA LEU A 76 11.12 -32.48 13.11
C LEU A 76 12.17 -33.32 12.40
N ARG A 77 13.43 -32.91 12.52
CA ARG A 77 14.57 -33.51 11.80
C ARG A 77 14.58 -35.03 11.94
N GLY A 78 14.48 -35.74 10.82
CA GLY A 78 14.60 -37.19 10.74
C GLY A 78 13.33 -38.00 11.04
N LYS A 79 12.14 -37.39 11.13
CA LYS A 79 10.86 -38.12 11.14
C LYS A 79 10.12 -37.88 9.82
N ASN A 80 9.84 -38.96 9.09
CA ASN A 80 8.81 -38.95 8.05
C ASN A 80 7.47 -39.10 8.75
N LEU A 81 6.59 -38.10 8.62
CA LEU A 81 5.18 -38.26 8.94
C LEU A 81 4.53 -38.81 7.67
N SER A 82 4.21 -40.10 7.65
CA SER A 82 3.36 -40.66 6.59
C SER A 82 1.90 -40.52 7.02
N MET A 83 1.02 -40.17 6.09
CA MET A 83 -0.43 -40.18 6.29
C MET A 83 -0.88 -41.60 6.66
N GLY A 84 -1.29 -41.81 7.91
CA GLY A 84 -1.90 -43.05 8.39
C GLY A 84 -1.38 -43.47 9.76
N ASP A 85 -1.88 -42.84 10.83
CA ASP A 85 -1.86 -43.39 12.19
C ASP A 85 -2.90 -42.62 13.04
N ALA A 86 -4.18 -42.92 12.80
CA ALA A 86 -5.24 -42.71 13.76
C ALA A 86 -5.67 -44.10 14.24
N ALA A 87 -5.17 -44.50 15.41
CA ALA A 87 -5.55 -45.73 16.07
C ALA A 87 -6.98 -45.58 16.62
N ASP A 88 -7.92 -46.30 16.02
CA ASP A 88 -9.15 -46.72 16.68
C ASP A 88 -9.01 -48.20 17.01
N GLY A 89 -9.37 -48.57 18.24
CA GLY A 89 -9.27 -49.93 18.72
C GLY A 89 -10.41 -50.78 18.17
N THR A 90 -10.10 -51.94 17.59
CA THR A 90 -10.70 -53.26 17.90
C THR A 90 -10.24 -54.35 16.91
N SER A 91 -9.82 -55.47 17.50
CA SER A 91 -9.81 -56.87 17.05
C SER A 91 -9.80 -57.29 15.56
N ALA A 92 -8.78 -58.12 15.27
CA ALA A 92 -8.84 -59.47 14.68
C ALA A 92 -8.99 -59.70 13.15
N ALA A 93 -7.92 -60.33 12.61
CA ALA A 93 -7.84 -61.47 11.69
C ALA A 93 -8.31 -61.36 10.21
N GLY A 94 -7.45 -61.86 9.29
CA GLY A 94 -7.88 -62.62 8.10
C GLY A 94 -7.43 -62.13 6.71
N GLU A 95 -6.37 -62.75 6.18
CA GLU A 95 -6.14 -63.26 4.80
C GLU A 95 -6.59 -62.53 3.50
N ALA A 96 -5.60 -62.40 2.59
CA ALA A 96 -5.53 -62.80 1.17
C ALA A 96 -6.43 -62.22 0.05
N GLY A 97 -5.79 -62.01 -1.13
CA GLY A 97 -6.38 -62.09 -2.49
C GLY A 97 -6.70 -60.74 -3.13
N GLU A 98 -6.00 -60.29 -4.18
CA GLU A 98 -6.10 -60.63 -5.61
C GLU A 98 -7.02 -59.68 -6.42
N TYR A 99 -6.58 -59.43 -7.65
CA TYR A 99 -7.12 -58.53 -8.67
C TYR A 99 -8.58 -58.84 -9.06
N THR A 100 -9.40 -57.82 -9.38
CA THR A 100 -10.01 -57.60 -10.73
C THR A 100 -11.07 -56.49 -10.76
N ARG A 101 -11.22 -55.89 -11.95
CA ARG A 101 -12.17 -54.83 -12.34
C ARG A 101 -13.64 -55.26 -12.26
N ALA A 102 -14.53 -54.33 -11.92
CA ALA A 102 -15.83 -54.16 -12.58
C ALA A 102 -16.44 -52.78 -12.28
N ALA A 103 -17.02 -52.17 -13.31
CA ALA A 103 -17.77 -50.93 -13.25
C ALA A 103 -19.17 -51.15 -12.64
N GLY A 104 -19.64 -50.17 -11.87
CA GLY A 104 -21.01 -50.11 -11.36
C GLY A 104 -21.38 -48.66 -11.01
N ALA A 105 -22.41 -48.15 -11.66
CA ALA A 105 -22.93 -46.79 -11.50
C ALA A 105 -23.45 -46.54 -10.07
N GLY A 106 -23.14 -45.36 -9.53
CA GLY A 106 -23.65 -44.89 -8.24
C GLY A 106 -23.47 -43.37 -8.14
N SER A 107 -24.59 -42.68 -7.90
CA SER A 107 -24.74 -41.23 -7.74
C SER A 107 -23.62 -40.52 -6.97
N HIS A 108 -22.93 -39.57 -7.60
CA HIS A 108 -22.07 -38.62 -6.89
C HIS A 108 -22.90 -37.49 -6.30
N ALA A 109 -23.24 -37.66 -5.02
CA ALA A 109 -23.55 -36.57 -4.13
C ALA A 109 -22.30 -35.65 -4.00
N THR A 110 -22.57 -34.35 -4.06
CA THR A 110 -21.63 -33.25 -3.87
C THR A 110 -20.95 -33.32 -2.50
N GLY A 111 -19.64 -33.60 -2.49
CA GLY A 111 -18.78 -33.47 -1.32
C GLY A 111 -17.76 -32.37 -1.55
N THR A 112 -18.13 -31.13 -1.29
CA THR A 112 -17.18 -30.00 -1.20
C THR A 112 -16.32 -30.19 0.03
N ALA A 113 -15.04 -30.56 -0.16
CA ALA A 113 -14.04 -30.49 0.89
C ALA A 113 -13.85 -29.02 1.29
N HIS A 114 -14.33 -28.66 2.47
CA HIS A 114 -14.10 -27.35 3.07
C HIS A 114 -12.61 -27.17 3.33
N ALA A 115 -11.94 -26.39 2.49
CA ALA A 115 -10.67 -25.76 2.85
C ALA A 115 -10.87 -24.99 4.18
N LYS A 116 -10.07 -25.31 5.19
CA LYS A 116 -10.09 -24.58 6.47
C LYS A 116 -9.65 -23.14 6.19
N SER A 117 -10.63 -22.24 6.25
CA SER A 117 -10.50 -20.78 6.23
C SER A 117 -9.31 -20.32 7.08
N LEU A 118 -8.35 -19.62 6.48
CA LEU A 118 -7.21 -18.95 7.14
C LEU A 118 -7.63 -17.86 8.15
N TYR A 119 -8.93 -17.58 8.25
CA TYR A 119 -9.50 -16.52 9.07
C TYR A 119 -10.67 -17.05 9.92
N PRO A 120 -10.93 -16.44 11.10
CA PRO A 120 -12.03 -16.80 11.99
C PRO A 120 -13.37 -16.88 11.23
N SER A 121 -14.25 -17.81 11.63
CA SER A 121 -15.59 -17.97 11.04
C SER A 121 -16.43 -16.69 11.09
N ASP A 122 -16.12 -15.82 12.04
CA ASP A 122 -16.89 -14.63 12.41
C ASP A 122 -16.27 -13.35 11.83
N ASP A 123 -15.38 -13.46 10.85
CA ASP A 123 -14.71 -12.33 10.21
C ASP A 123 -15.73 -11.43 9.46
N PRO A 124 -15.89 -10.15 9.85
CA PRO A 124 -16.76 -9.21 9.18
C PRO A 124 -16.48 -9.07 7.68
N TRP A 125 -15.23 -9.28 7.24
CA TRP A 125 -14.87 -9.32 5.81
C TRP A 125 -15.53 -10.51 5.09
N LYS A 126 -15.46 -11.70 5.70
CA LYS A 126 -15.97 -12.91 5.08
C LYS A 126 -17.48 -12.82 4.91
N GLN A 127 -18.20 -12.22 5.87
CA GLN A 127 -19.63 -11.97 5.74
C GLN A 127 -19.93 -10.81 4.79
N GLY A 128 -19.24 -9.68 4.92
CA GLY A 128 -19.49 -8.45 4.15
C GLY A 128 -19.17 -8.58 2.66
N LEU A 129 -17.97 -9.05 2.31
CA LEU A 129 -17.55 -9.19 0.92
C LEU A 129 -18.19 -10.40 0.22
N HIS A 130 -18.43 -11.53 0.89
CA HIS A 130 -19.23 -12.60 0.27
C HIS A 130 -20.68 -12.18 0.08
N ALA A 131 -21.28 -11.45 1.03
CA ALA A 131 -22.63 -10.93 0.86
C ALA A 131 -22.68 -9.91 -0.29
N LEU A 132 -21.69 -9.03 -0.40
CA LEU A 132 -21.57 -8.09 -1.51
C LEU A 132 -21.38 -8.82 -2.84
N ALA A 133 -20.43 -9.77 -2.91
CA ALA A 133 -20.24 -10.59 -4.10
C ALA A 133 -21.55 -11.33 -4.43
N GLY A 134 -22.27 -11.87 -3.45
CA GLY A 134 -23.58 -12.50 -3.65
C GLY A 134 -24.66 -11.53 -4.15
N LYS A 135 -24.64 -10.27 -3.73
CA LYS A 135 -25.57 -9.21 -4.17
C LYS A 135 -25.26 -8.73 -5.60
N VAL A 136 -23.97 -8.57 -5.91
CA VAL A 136 -23.48 -7.98 -7.15
C VAL A 136 -23.38 -9.01 -8.28
N THR A 137 -22.94 -10.23 -7.98
CA THR A 137 -22.64 -11.27 -8.98
C THR A 137 -23.85 -11.62 -9.86
N PRO A 138 -25.10 -11.75 -9.34
CA PRO A 138 -26.26 -12.03 -10.18
C PRO A 138 -26.52 -10.90 -11.18
N PHE A 139 -26.48 -9.65 -10.72
CA PHE A 139 -26.62 -8.48 -11.56
C PHE A 139 -25.53 -8.45 -12.62
N LEU A 140 -24.25 -8.57 -12.22
CA LEU A 140 -23.15 -8.40 -13.16
C LEU A 140 -23.03 -9.57 -14.15
N LYS A 141 -23.35 -10.81 -13.74
CA LYS A 141 -23.44 -11.93 -14.69
C LYS A 141 -24.48 -11.67 -15.76
N HIS A 142 -25.65 -11.16 -15.37
CA HIS A 142 -26.68 -10.77 -16.32
C HIS A 142 -26.22 -9.59 -17.18
N PHE A 143 -25.63 -8.57 -16.56
CA PHE A 143 -25.08 -7.39 -17.21
C PHE A 143 -23.97 -7.73 -18.21
N VAL A 144 -23.10 -8.71 -17.97
CA VAL A 144 -22.06 -9.07 -18.96
C VAL A 144 -22.61 -9.97 -20.06
N GLN A 145 -23.60 -10.81 -19.76
CA GLN A 145 -24.16 -11.78 -20.70
C GLN A 145 -25.27 -11.23 -21.61
N ALA A 146 -25.91 -10.13 -21.23
CA ALA A 146 -26.97 -9.51 -22.03
C ALA A 146 -26.40 -8.95 -23.34
N LYS A 147 -26.29 -9.78 -24.38
CA LYS A 147 -25.78 -9.33 -25.69
C LYS A 147 -26.62 -8.14 -26.18
N PRO A 148 -26.01 -6.98 -26.50
CA PRO A 148 -26.73 -5.96 -27.23
C PRO A 148 -27.14 -6.57 -28.58
N VAL A 149 -28.44 -6.62 -28.86
CA VAL A 149 -28.92 -7.00 -30.19
C VAL A 149 -28.66 -5.80 -31.11
N ARG A 150 -27.45 -5.70 -31.64
CA ARG A 150 -27.13 -4.79 -32.76
C ARG A 150 -27.33 -5.46 -34.12
N ASP A 151 -27.95 -6.65 -34.15
CA ASP A 151 -28.10 -7.45 -35.37
C ASP A 151 -29.44 -7.17 -36.05
N ALA A 152 -29.42 -6.28 -37.05
CA ALA A 152 -30.57 -5.97 -37.89
C ALA A 152 -31.18 -7.21 -38.57
N THR A 153 -30.40 -8.29 -38.74
CA THR A 153 -30.86 -9.53 -39.40
C THR A 153 -31.72 -10.41 -38.49
N ALA A 154 -31.46 -10.43 -37.17
CA ALA A 154 -32.29 -11.16 -36.21
C ALA A 154 -33.67 -10.51 -36.02
N VAL A 155 -33.74 -9.18 -36.11
CA VAL A 155 -34.99 -8.41 -36.07
C VAL A 155 -35.83 -8.68 -37.33
N ALA A 156 -35.21 -8.77 -38.51
CA ALA A 156 -35.89 -9.12 -39.76
C ALA A 156 -36.49 -10.54 -39.74
N ALA A 157 -35.80 -11.51 -39.14
CA ALA A 157 -36.31 -12.87 -38.99
C ALA A 157 -37.51 -12.97 -38.05
N ALA A 158 -37.54 -12.15 -36.98
CA ALA A 158 -38.68 -12.05 -36.07
C ALA A 158 -39.90 -11.38 -36.72
N ILE A 159 -39.68 -10.38 -37.58
CA ILE A 159 -40.72 -9.72 -38.37
C ILE A 159 -41.33 -10.68 -39.41
N ALA A 160 -40.50 -11.50 -40.08
CA ALA A 160 -40.97 -12.47 -41.07
C ALA A 160 -41.82 -13.61 -40.46
N ALA A 161 -41.62 -13.95 -39.20
CA ALA A 161 -42.40 -14.97 -38.49
C ALA A 161 -43.79 -14.48 -38.03
N ALA A 162 -44.03 -13.16 -38.03
CA ALA A 162 -45.25 -12.55 -37.49
C ALA A 162 -46.30 -12.17 -38.56
N GLY A 163 -45.96 -12.29 -39.85
CA GLY A 163 -46.81 -11.82 -40.95
C GLY A 163 -47.59 -12.93 -41.65
N ASP A 164 -48.67 -13.43 -41.03
CA ASP A 164 -49.72 -14.15 -41.75
C ASP A 164 -51.07 -14.06 -41.00
N VAL A 165 -51.76 -12.92 -41.11
CA VAL A 165 -53.18 -12.80 -40.78
C VAL A 165 -53.88 -11.91 -41.81
N LEU A 166 -54.83 -12.53 -42.51
CA LEU A 166 -55.67 -11.95 -43.56
C LEU A 166 -56.55 -10.80 -43.04
N VAL A 167 -56.61 -9.71 -43.81
CA VAL A 167 -57.45 -8.54 -43.55
C VAL A 167 -58.84 -8.73 -44.14
N GLY A 168 -59.86 -8.67 -43.29
CA GLY A 168 -61.26 -8.41 -43.66
C GLY A 168 -61.65 -6.99 -43.24
N ASP A 169 -62.32 -6.31 -44.17
CA ASP A 169 -62.81 -4.92 -44.17
C ASP A 169 -63.48 -4.45 -42.86
N GLN A 170 -62.97 -3.35 -42.27
CA GLN A 170 -63.69 -2.19 -41.69
C GLN A 170 -62.71 -1.19 -41.03
N THR A 171 -62.84 0.10 -41.36
CA THR A 171 -62.04 1.22 -40.84
C THR A 171 -62.65 1.86 -39.58
N LEU A 172 -61.84 2.08 -38.52
CA LEU A 172 -62.06 3.05 -37.42
C LEU A 172 -60.70 3.54 -36.83
N PRO A 173 -60.62 4.72 -36.15
CA PRO A 173 -59.42 5.58 -36.16
C PRO A 173 -58.48 5.43 -34.95
N THR A 174 -57.19 5.70 -35.23
CA THR A 174 -56.06 6.14 -34.38
C THR A 174 -56.17 5.96 -32.86
N ALA A 175 -55.50 4.91 -32.36
CA ALA A 175 -54.83 4.90 -31.06
C ALA A 175 -53.43 4.30 -31.28
N ALA A 176 -52.41 4.94 -30.71
CA ALA A 176 -51.01 4.52 -30.77
C ALA A 176 -50.87 3.09 -30.24
N VAL A 177 -50.66 2.15 -31.15
CA VAL A 177 -50.07 0.85 -30.80
C VAL A 177 -48.57 1.09 -30.83
N GLU A 178 -47.98 1.35 -29.67
CA GLU A 178 -46.54 1.21 -29.52
C GLU A 178 -46.15 -0.20 -29.99
N ASP A 179 -45.30 -0.25 -31.01
CA ASP A 179 -44.85 -1.48 -31.62
C ASP A 179 -44.23 -2.39 -30.53
N PRO A 180 -44.79 -3.59 -30.27
CA PRO A 180 -44.26 -4.50 -29.25
C PRO A 180 -42.80 -4.87 -29.49
N ILE A 181 -42.34 -4.80 -30.75
CA ILE A 181 -40.94 -5.03 -31.14
C ILE A 181 -40.08 -3.81 -30.78
N ALA A 182 -40.58 -2.59 -30.95
CA ALA A 182 -39.87 -1.37 -30.57
C ALA A 182 -39.78 -1.20 -29.04
N ALA A 183 -40.84 -1.56 -28.31
CA ALA A 183 -40.84 -1.54 -26.85
C ALA A 183 -39.93 -2.63 -26.26
N ALA A 184 -39.95 -3.86 -26.80
CA ALA A 184 -39.06 -4.93 -26.37
C ALA A 184 -37.59 -4.69 -26.80
N ALA A 185 -37.34 -4.08 -27.97
CA ALA A 185 -36.00 -3.70 -28.42
C ALA A 185 -35.45 -2.50 -27.63
N ALA A 186 -36.28 -1.49 -27.29
CA ALA A 186 -35.87 -0.37 -26.45
C ALA A 186 -35.60 -0.82 -25.00
N GLN A 187 -36.32 -1.83 -24.50
CA GLN A 187 -36.17 -2.35 -23.14
C GLN A 187 -35.09 -3.44 -23.03
N ALA A 188 -34.69 -4.09 -24.14
CA ALA A 188 -33.53 -4.98 -24.24
C ALA A 188 -32.23 -4.26 -24.64
N ALA A 189 -32.27 -3.00 -25.07
CA ALA A 189 -31.12 -2.20 -25.50
C ALA A 189 -30.63 -1.15 -24.47
N ALA A 190 -31.33 -0.93 -23.36
CA ALA A 190 -30.83 -0.06 -22.30
C ALA A 190 -29.94 -0.86 -21.33
N VAL A 191 -28.62 -0.70 -21.46
CA VAL A 191 -27.67 -1.13 -20.42
C VAL A 191 -28.15 -0.60 -19.06
N ASP A 192 -28.28 -1.45 -18.04
CA ASP A 192 -28.72 -1.01 -16.69
C ASP A 192 -27.60 -0.23 -15.99
N TRP A 193 -27.45 1.02 -16.42
CA TRP A 193 -26.46 1.95 -15.89
C TRP A 193 -26.71 2.30 -14.42
N ILE A 194 -27.96 2.27 -13.96
CA ILE A 194 -28.28 2.53 -12.55
C ILE A 194 -27.79 1.37 -11.68
N GLY A 195 -28.08 0.13 -12.09
CA GLY A 195 -27.57 -1.07 -11.45
C GLY A 195 -26.04 -1.13 -11.45
N PHE A 196 -25.42 -0.80 -12.59
CA PHE A 196 -23.97 -0.77 -12.73
C PHE A 196 -23.31 0.30 -11.84
N SER A 197 -23.84 1.51 -11.81
CA SER A 197 -23.36 2.57 -10.92
C SER A 197 -23.52 2.19 -9.44
N ARG A 198 -24.64 1.58 -9.04
CA ARG A 198 -24.85 1.12 -7.65
C ARG A 198 -23.85 0.04 -7.27
N MET A 199 -23.59 -0.88 -8.19
CA MET A 199 -22.60 -1.93 -8.00
C MET A 199 -21.21 -1.33 -7.75
N LEU A 200 -20.73 -0.47 -8.63
CA LEU A 200 -19.39 0.13 -8.51
C LEU A 200 -19.24 0.90 -7.19
N ARG A 201 -20.23 1.73 -6.86
CA ARG A 201 -20.28 2.45 -5.59
C ARG A 201 -20.26 1.51 -4.38
N ASP A 202 -21.07 0.45 -4.40
CA ASP A 202 -21.14 -0.51 -3.30
C ASP A 202 -19.82 -1.29 -3.13
N ILE A 203 -19.10 -1.59 -4.23
CA ILE A 203 -17.75 -2.18 -4.19
C ILE A 203 -16.74 -1.20 -3.61
N ARG A 204 -16.74 0.05 -4.09
CA ARG A 204 -15.82 1.10 -3.61
C ARG A 204 -15.98 1.30 -2.10
N ARG A 205 -17.23 1.43 -1.64
CA ARG A 205 -17.58 1.52 -0.21
C ARG A 205 -17.16 0.31 0.60
N ALA A 206 -17.16 -0.88 0.00
CA ALA A 206 -16.67 -2.07 0.68
C ALA A 206 -15.15 -2.06 0.83
N PHE A 207 -14.39 -1.72 -0.21
CA PHE A 207 -12.94 -1.51 -0.09
C PHE A 207 -12.61 -0.45 0.96
N HIS A 208 -13.33 0.68 0.95
CA HIS A 208 -13.17 1.74 1.95
C HIS A 208 -13.36 1.25 3.39
N ARG A 209 -14.45 0.51 3.63
CA ARG A 209 -14.81 -0.03 4.95
C ARG A 209 -13.81 -1.06 5.47
N TYR A 210 -13.12 -1.71 4.54
CA TYR A 210 -12.28 -2.86 4.76
C TYR A 210 -10.89 -2.62 4.13
N PRO A 211 -10.12 -1.66 4.66
CA PRO A 211 -8.82 -1.30 4.10
C PRO A 211 -7.75 -2.33 4.49
N GLU A 212 -6.77 -2.50 3.61
CA GLU A 212 -5.55 -3.29 3.83
C GLU A 212 -4.32 -2.46 3.47
N LEU A 213 -3.25 -2.56 4.27
CA LEU A 213 -2.00 -1.82 4.04
C LEU A 213 -1.18 -2.44 2.91
N GLY A 214 -0.14 -1.71 2.48
CA GLY A 214 0.84 -2.17 1.49
C GLY A 214 1.36 -3.59 1.74
N TYR A 215 1.30 -4.44 0.71
CA TYR A 215 1.65 -5.87 0.72
C TYR A 215 0.81 -6.76 1.65
N GLN A 216 -0.28 -6.24 2.20
CA GLN A 216 -1.23 -6.95 3.06
C GLN A 216 -2.64 -7.02 2.45
N GLU A 217 -2.81 -6.60 1.19
CA GLU A 217 -4.04 -6.52 0.40
C GLU A 217 -4.56 -7.91 -0.05
N VAL A 218 -4.39 -8.92 0.80
CA VAL A 218 -4.68 -10.33 0.49
C VAL A 218 -6.16 -10.52 0.16
N ARG A 219 -7.03 -9.86 0.92
CA ARG A 219 -8.47 -10.05 0.77
C ARG A 219 -9.02 -9.19 -0.37
N THR A 220 -8.47 -8.00 -0.57
CA THR A 220 -8.72 -7.11 -1.71
C THR A 220 -8.36 -7.80 -3.02
N GLN A 221 -7.14 -8.34 -3.13
CA GLN A 221 -6.70 -9.13 -4.28
C GLN A 221 -7.64 -10.34 -4.49
N SER A 222 -7.94 -11.09 -3.42
CA SER A 222 -8.80 -12.27 -3.52
C SER A 222 -10.19 -11.93 -4.05
N PHE A 223 -10.74 -10.78 -3.68
CA PHE A 223 -12.01 -10.30 -4.22
C PHE A 223 -11.92 -9.95 -5.69
N ILE A 224 -10.93 -9.14 -6.08
CA ILE A 224 -10.75 -8.70 -7.47
C ILE A 224 -10.52 -9.92 -8.38
N LYS A 225 -9.62 -10.83 -7.98
CA LYS A 225 -9.34 -12.09 -8.68
C LYS A 225 -10.62 -12.91 -8.87
N ARG A 226 -11.37 -13.15 -7.78
CA ARG A 226 -12.62 -13.91 -7.84
C ARG A 226 -13.70 -13.22 -8.67
N PHE A 227 -13.79 -11.90 -8.61
CA PHE A 227 -14.73 -11.12 -9.41
C PHE A 227 -14.42 -11.29 -10.91
N CYS A 228 -13.14 -11.20 -11.29
CA CYS A 228 -12.69 -11.43 -12.65
C CYS A 228 -12.94 -12.88 -13.12
N GLU A 229 -12.56 -13.87 -12.32
CA GLU A 229 -12.73 -15.29 -12.65
C GLU A 229 -14.20 -15.72 -12.71
N THR A 230 -14.99 -15.39 -11.68
CA THR A 230 -16.32 -15.99 -11.48
C THR A 230 -17.45 -15.13 -12.04
N THR A 231 -17.29 -13.81 -11.99
CA THR A 231 -18.35 -12.87 -12.42
C THR A 231 -18.13 -12.44 -13.86
N LEU A 232 -16.90 -12.04 -14.21
CA LEU A 232 -16.54 -11.68 -15.59
C LEU A 232 -16.20 -12.89 -16.48
N ARG A 233 -16.02 -14.09 -15.89
CA ARG A 233 -15.66 -15.33 -16.60
C ARG A 233 -14.38 -15.21 -17.42
N ILE A 234 -13.45 -14.37 -16.96
CA ILE A 234 -12.12 -14.28 -17.57
C ILE A 234 -11.39 -15.61 -17.34
N PRO A 235 -10.78 -16.22 -18.38
CA PRO A 235 -10.03 -17.46 -18.22
C PRO A 235 -8.95 -17.31 -17.14
N GLY A 236 -8.86 -18.27 -16.21
CA GLY A 236 -7.92 -18.17 -15.09
C GLY A 236 -6.45 -18.02 -15.50
N LYS A 237 -6.06 -18.44 -16.71
CA LYS A 237 -4.71 -18.24 -17.25
C LYS A 237 -4.41 -16.80 -17.71
N ASN A 238 -5.45 -15.98 -17.88
CA ASN A 238 -5.31 -14.55 -18.15
C ASN A 238 -5.27 -13.73 -16.85
N ILE A 239 -5.25 -14.39 -15.69
CA ILE A 239 -5.23 -13.74 -14.37
C ILE A 239 -4.01 -14.26 -13.63
N GLN A 240 -3.12 -13.35 -13.24
CA GLN A 240 -1.86 -13.73 -12.59
C GLN A 240 -1.69 -12.91 -11.31
N THR A 241 -1.47 -13.61 -10.20
CA THR A 241 -1.04 -12.98 -8.94
C THR A 241 0.47 -12.79 -9.00
N ILE A 242 0.91 -11.56 -8.82
CA ILE A 242 2.32 -11.15 -8.86
C ILE A 242 2.59 -10.15 -7.73
N ALA A 243 3.84 -9.81 -7.47
CA ALA A 243 4.28 -8.84 -6.47
C ALA A 243 3.64 -9.04 -5.08
N VAL A 244 3.61 -10.29 -4.58
CA VAL A 244 2.93 -10.71 -3.33
C VAL A 244 1.41 -10.61 -3.40
N THR A 245 0.89 -9.39 -3.44
CA THR A 245 -0.54 -9.06 -3.40
C THR A 245 -1.04 -8.38 -4.67
N GLY A 246 -0.17 -8.11 -5.64
CA GLY A 246 -0.54 -7.59 -6.96
C GLY A 246 -1.28 -8.59 -7.85
N LEU A 247 -1.96 -8.06 -8.86
CA LEU A 247 -2.75 -8.83 -9.81
C LEU A 247 -2.69 -8.19 -11.20
N ILE A 248 -2.46 -9.01 -12.22
CA ILE A 248 -2.68 -8.63 -13.61
C ILE A 248 -3.84 -9.44 -14.20
N VAL A 249 -4.67 -8.76 -15.00
CA VAL A 249 -5.84 -9.34 -15.66
C VAL A 249 -5.84 -8.93 -17.12
N ASP A 250 -5.73 -9.92 -18.01
CA ASP A 250 -5.72 -9.70 -19.46
C ASP A 250 -7.10 -10.02 -20.08
N VAL A 251 -7.63 -9.09 -20.87
CA VAL A 251 -8.88 -9.27 -21.62
C VAL A 251 -8.58 -9.08 -23.11
N CYS A 252 -9.00 -10.05 -23.93
CA CYS A 252 -8.83 -10.03 -25.38
C CYS A 252 -10.15 -10.28 -26.11
N PHE A 253 -10.12 -10.36 -27.44
CA PHE A 253 -11.29 -10.65 -28.26
C PHE A 253 -12.06 -11.88 -27.76
N GLU A 254 -13.39 -11.75 -27.68
CA GLU A 254 -14.30 -12.77 -27.12
C GLU A 254 -13.94 -13.25 -25.70
N ASN A 255 -13.14 -12.47 -24.97
CA ASN A 255 -12.55 -12.86 -23.69
C ASN A 255 -11.86 -14.23 -23.79
N ALA A 256 -11.25 -14.49 -24.95
CA ALA A 256 -10.55 -15.71 -25.26
C ALA A 256 -9.18 -15.71 -24.56
N THR A 257 -8.24 -16.43 -25.15
CA THR A 257 -6.93 -16.63 -24.58
C THR A 257 -5.91 -15.83 -25.37
N ILE A 258 -4.96 -15.21 -24.65
CA ILE A 258 -3.99 -14.26 -25.23
C ILE A 258 -3.41 -14.80 -26.55
N PRO A 259 -3.59 -14.07 -27.67
CA PRO A 259 -3.03 -14.47 -28.95
C PRO A 259 -1.49 -14.51 -28.87
N SER A 260 -0.90 -15.66 -29.19
CA SER A 260 0.54 -15.79 -29.43
C SER A 260 0.80 -15.40 -30.88
N SER A 261 1.11 -14.11 -31.13
CA SER A 261 1.37 -13.62 -32.47
C SER A 261 2.38 -12.48 -32.45
N ASP A 262 3.52 -12.67 -33.12
CA ASP A 262 4.53 -11.62 -33.37
C ASP A 262 4.08 -10.59 -34.43
N LYS A 263 2.82 -10.63 -34.87
CA LYS A 263 2.26 -9.80 -35.96
C LYS A 263 1.22 -8.78 -35.49
N ARG A 264 1.25 -8.38 -34.21
CA ARG A 264 0.33 -7.37 -33.66
C ARG A 264 0.51 -6.05 -34.42
N LYS A 265 -0.59 -5.50 -34.94
CA LYS A 265 -0.60 -4.21 -35.68
C LYS A 265 -0.97 -3.02 -34.79
N LEU A 266 -1.63 -3.28 -33.67
CA LEU A 266 -2.10 -2.29 -32.72
C LEU A 266 -1.37 -2.49 -31.39
N PRO A 267 -1.17 -1.42 -30.60
CA PRO A 267 -0.51 -1.52 -29.31
C PRO A 267 -1.34 -2.35 -28.33
N VAL A 268 -0.70 -2.89 -27.31
CA VAL A 268 -1.35 -3.39 -26.09
C VAL A 268 -1.29 -2.32 -25.02
N LEU A 269 -2.44 -2.04 -24.41
CA LEU A 269 -2.56 -1.02 -23.37
C LEU A 269 -2.70 -1.68 -22.01
N ALA A 270 -2.05 -1.09 -21.01
CA ALA A 270 -2.25 -1.40 -19.61
C ALA A 270 -2.93 -0.23 -18.88
N PHE A 271 -3.87 -0.53 -18.00
CA PHE A 271 -4.51 0.44 -17.09
C PHE A 271 -4.21 0.06 -15.65
N ARG A 272 -3.57 0.95 -14.89
CA ARG A 272 -3.13 0.73 -13.50
C ARG A 272 -4.13 1.32 -12.50
N ALA A 273 -4.38 0.55 -11.44
CA ALA A 273 -4.90 1.01 -10.16
C ALA A 273 -3.99 0.49 -9.04
N ASP A 274 -3.61 1.36 -8.12
CA ASP A 274 -3.09 1.00 -6.80
C ASP A 274 -4.24 0.44 -5.92
N MET A 275 -3.88 -0.24 -4.83
CA MET A 275 -4.82 -1.00 -3.99
C MET A 275 -4.68 -0.74 -2.50
N ASP A 276 -3.55 -0.24 -2.04
CA ASP A 276 -3.24 -0.13 -0.62
C ASP A 276 -3.94 1.03 0.06
N ALA A 277 -4.12 0.87 1.37
CA ALA A 277 -4.60 1.90 2.27
C ALA A 277 -3.46 2.46 3.13
N LEU A 278 -3.74 3.58 3.81
CA LEU A 278 -2.80 4.27 4.68
C LEU A 278 -2.98 3.86 6.15
N PRO A 279 -1.91 3.91 6.98
CA PRO A 279 -1.97 3.63 8.41
C PRO A 279 -2.57 4.80 9.22
N ILE A 280 -3.74 5.29 8.80
CA ILE A 280 -4.44 6.46 9.36
C ILE A 280 -5.77 6.01 9.98
N GLU A 281 -6.10 6.59 11.14
CA GLU A 281 -7.41 6.42 11.76
C GLU A 281 -8.41 7.37 11.11
N GLU A 282 -9.42 6.82 10.43
CA GLU A 282 -10.52 7.59 9.84
C GLU A 282 -11.43 8.21 10.90
N LEU A 283 -11.75 9.50 10.75
CA LEU A 283 -12.61 10.27 11.65
C LEU A 283 -13.99 10.62 11.05
N ASN A 284 -14.34 10.03 9.91
CA ASN A 284 -15.63 10.21 9.27
C ASN A 284 -16.72 9.34 9.90
N ASP A 285 -16.96 9.45 11.20
CA ASP A 285 -17.93 8.61 11.92
C ASP A 285 -19.39 8.73 11.41
N HIS A 286 -19.67 9.74 10.58
CA HIS A 286 -20.96 9.95 9.93
C HIS A 286 -21.15 9.12 8.65
N LEU A 287 -20.08 8.59 8.05
CA LEU A 287 -20.17 7.81 6.82
C LEU A 287 -20.60 6.36 7.12
N PRO A 288 -21.57 5.80 6.37
CA PRO A 288 -22.05 4.44 6.61
C PRO A 288 -21.04 3.36 6.19
N TYR A 289 -19.92 3.76 5.57
CA TYR A 289 -18.85 2.91 5.07
C TYR A 289 -17.48 3.24 5.69
N VAL A 290 -17.45 3.96 6.81
CA VAL A 290 -16.23 4.24 7.59
C VAL A 290 -15.42 2.96 7.85
N SER A 291 -14.10 3.08 7.83
CA SER A 291 -13.15 2.01 8.09
C SER A 291 -13.46 1.28 9.40
N THR A 292 -13.37 -0.05 9.32
CA THR A 292 -13.49 -0.94 10.47
C THR A 292 -12.18 -1.09 11.26
N GLN A 293 -11.05 -0.65 10.71
CA GLN A 293 -9.72 -0.76 11.31
C GLN A 293 -9.40 0.47 12.18
N LYS A 294 -9.97 0.50 13.40
CA LYS A 294 -9.72 1.58 14.37
C LYS A 294 -8.52 1.28 15.28
N LYS A 295 -7.84 2.33 15.75
CA LYS A 295 -6.70 2.20 16.65
C LYS A 295 -7.17 1.60 17.98
N GLN A 296 -6.63 0.44 18.37
CA GLN A 296 -6.97 -0.15 19.67
C GLN A 296 -6.36 0.68 20.82
N ARG A 297 -7.14 1.61 21.39
CA ARG A 297 -6.82 2.20 22.69
C ARG A 297 -7.12 1.17 23.79
N LYS A 298 -6.14 0.34 24.18
CA LYS A 298 -6.27 -0.42 25.44
C LYS A 298 -6.56 0.58 26.56
N GLU A 299 -7.70 0.41 27.25
CA GLU A 299 -8.10 1.18 28.43
C GLU A 299 -7.00 1.11 29.53
N LEU A 300 -5.98 1.96 29.44
CA LEU A 300 -4.99 2.13 30.51
C LEU A 300 -5.62 2.79 31.76
N ARG A 301 -6.89 3.23 31.68
CA ARG A 301 -7.61 3.93 32.75
C ARG A 301 -8.27 3.02 33.81
N LYS A 302 -8.34 1.69 33.63
CA LYS A 302 -8.93 0.80 34.66
C LYS A 302 -7.94 0.05 35.56
N ARG A 303 -6.64 0.08 35.27
CA ARG A 303 -5.63 -0.62 36.09
C ARG A 303 -4.99 0.23 37.19
N LYS A 304 -4.97 1.57 37.06
CA LYS A 304 -4.54 2.48 38.14
C LYS A 304 -5.56 2.60 39.29
N LYS A 305 -6.85 2.34 39.06
CA LYS A 305 -7.89 2.40 40.12
C LYS A 305 -8.05 1.10 40.93
N ARG A 306 -7.46 -0.01 40.46
CA ARG A 306 -7.46 -1.31 41.18
C ARG A 306 -6.17 -1.59 41.95
N LYS A 307 -5.13 -0.76 41.81
CA LYS A 307 -3.86 -0.88 42.55
C LYS A 307 -3.72 0.14 43.68
N SER A 308 -4.71 1.00 43.91
CA SER A 308 -4.80 1.89 45.09
C SER A 308 -5.84 1.44 46.12
N MET A 309 -6.37 0.21 46.00
CA MET A 309 -7.26 -0.40 46.99
C MET A 309 -6.66 -1.71 47.52
N SER A 310 -5.49 -1.62 48.16
CA SER A 310 -5.09 -2.54 49.22
C SER A 310 -4.02 -1.87 50.09
N GLY A 311 -4.38 -1.46 51.30
CA GLY A 311 -3.45 -0.89 52.27
C GLY A 311 -4.11 0.17 53.14
N ASN A 312 -4.85 -0.28 54.15
CA ASN A 312 -5.39 0.54 55.24
C ASN A 312 -4.28 1.25 56.02
N ALA A 313 -4.50 2.51 56.38
CA ALA A 313 -4.29 2.99 57.74
C ALA A 313 -5.14 4.25 57.99
N VAL A 314 -5.98 4.16 59.02
CA VAL A 314 -6.90 5.17 59.51
C VAL A 314 -6.12 6.24 60.26
N ALA A 315 -6.33 7.52 59.93
CA ALA A 315 -6.21 8.64 60.86
C ALA A 315 -7.02 9.83 60.32
N THR A 316 -8.13 10.13 60.99
CA THR A 316 -8.95 11.34 60.80
C THR A 316 -8.16 12.60 61.12
N PRO A 317 -8.43 13.72 60.41
CA PRO A 317 -8.74 14.92 61.19
C PRO A 317 -9.90 15.77 60.66
N VAL A 318 -10.43 16.47 61.64
CA VAL A 318 -11.52 17.45 61.67
C VAL A 318 -11.20 18.69 60.81
N LYS A 319 -12.24 19.24 60.16
CA LYS A 319 -12.32 20.59 59.56
C LYS A 319 -13.08 21.51 60.52
N PRO A 320 -13.23 22.82 60.27
CA PRO A 320 -12.34 23.84 59.69
C PRO A 320 -12.41 25.18 60.50
N THR A 321 -11.63 26.19 60.11
CA THR A 321 -11.85 27.67 60.24
C THR A 321 -10.47 28.35 60.13
N ASP A 322 -10.25 29.58 59.67
CA ASP A 322 -10.95 30.55 58.83
C ASP A 322 -9.86 31.62 58.46
N GLU A 323 -10.22 32.55 57.58
CA GLU A 323 -9.68 33.92 57.50
C GLU A 323 -8.34 34.25 56.78
N THR A 324 -8.51 34.81 55.57
CA THR A 324 -8.10 36.16 55.11
C THR A 324 -6.77 36.76 55.61
N GLN A 325 -5.78 36.92 54.72
CA GLN A 325 -5.44 38.11 53.92
C GLN A 325 -4.42 39.06 54.56
N VAL A 326 -3.53 39.54 53.68
CA VAL A 326 -2.84 40.86 53.63
C VAL A 326 -1.33 40.90 53.97
N ALA A 327 -0.60 41.39 52.94
CA ALA A 327 0.58 42.27 52.91
C ALA A 327 2.03 41.72 53.06
N LEU A 328 2.75 41.92 51.95
CA LEU A 328 4.17 42.34 51.82
C LEU A 328 4.43 43.66 52.59
N PRO A 329 5.68 44.11 52.93
CA PRO A 329 6.82 44.13 51.99
C PRO A 329 8.26 44.09 52.56
N ASP A 330 9.20 44.10 51.62
CA ASP A 330 10.55 44.68 51.56
C ASP A 330 11.56 44.53 52.72
N GLU A 331 12.79 44.15 52.40
CA GLU A 331 13.96 45.05 52.39
C GLU A 331 15.29 44.30 52.15
N ALA A 332 16.27 45.10 51.76
CA ALA A 332 17.55 44.80 51.14
C ALA A 332 18.58 44.02 51.98
N GLY A 333 19.62 43.53 51.29
CA GLY A 333 20.81 42.93 51.91
C GLY A 333 21.97 42.75 50.94
N LEU A 334 22.60 43.86 50.57
CA LEU A 334 23.85 43.94 49.82
C LEU A 334 25.04 43.54 50.72
N ALA A 335 25.95 42.66 50.26
CA ALA A 335 27.30 42.56 50.82
C ALA A 335 28.31 41.99 49.80
N THR A 336 29.07 42.91 49.21
CA THR A 336 30.35 42.76 48.50
C THR A 336 31.48 42.31 49.44
N LEU A 337 32.39 41.43 48.98
CA LEU A 337 33.83 41.35 49.36
C LEU A 337 34.57 40.54 48.26
N THR A 338 35.16 41.21 47.26
CA THR A 338 36.60 41.52 47.08
C THR A 338 37.56 40.32 46.89
N SER A 339 38.02 40.23 45.64
CA SER A 339 39.29 39.75 45.06
C SER A 339 40.50 39.49 45.97
N ARG A 340 41.27 38.45 45.62
CA ARG A 340 42.74 38.50 45.57
C ARG A 340 43.32 37.49 44.56
N SER A 341 43.99 38.01 43.54
CA SER A 341 44.89 37.28 42.64
C SER A 341 46.24 36.99 43.33
N ILE A 342 46.85 35.85 42.98
CA ILE A 342 48.30 35.62 43.09
C ILE A 342 48.73 34.85 41.83
N ASN A 343 49.73 35.40 41.13
CA ASN A 343 50.43 34.80 40.00
C ASN A 343 51.47 33.77 40.48
N GLY A 344 51.79 32.80 39.62
CA GLY A 344 52.97 31.95 39.76
C GLY A 344 53.17 31.09 38.52
N GLU A 345 54.07 31.54 37.64
CA GLU A 345 54.67 30.75 36.56
C GLU A 345 55.65 29.72 37.15
N ASP A 346 55.73 28.52 36.57
CA ASP A 346 57.02 27.86 36.33
C ASP A 346 56.85 26.63 35.41
N ALA A 347 57.75 26.56 34.43
CA ALA A 347 57.93 25.47 33.49
C ALA A 347 58.97 24.46 34.01
N ARG A 348 58.83 23.17 33.64
CA ARG A 348 59.91 22.28 33.15
C ARG A 348 59.43 20.82 33.03
N ASP A 349 59.46 20.35 31.78
CA ASP A 349 60.20 19.19 31.28
C ASP A 349 60.30 17.91 32.15
N ALA A 350 59.70 16.82 31.67
CA ALA A 350 60.13 15.45 31.94
C ALA A 350 59.59 14.50 30.86
N THR A 351 60.50 14.04 30.00
CA THR A 351 60.39 12.87 29.15
C THR A 351 60.33 11.59 29.99
N ALA A 352 59.39 10.70 29.71
CA ALA A 352 59.53 9.27 29.99
C ALA A 352 58.63 8.46 29.05
N ASP A 353 59.30 7.68 28.20
CA ASP A 353 58.75 6.50 27.55
C ASP A 353 58.02 5.62 28.57
N LEU A 354 56.84 5.10 28.23
CA LEU A 354 56.39 3.81 28.72
C LEU A 354 55.35 3.19 27.78
N GLU A 355 55.59 1.91 27.58
CA GLU A 355 55.04 0.98 26.63
C GLU A 355 53.52 0.80 26.65
N VAL A 356 53.06 0.41 25.47
CA VAL A 356 51.79 -0.21 25.12
C VAL A 356 51.27 -1.19 26.19
N GLU A 357 50.18 -0.82 26.84
CA GLU A 357 49.21 -1.77 27.37
C GLU A 357 47.84 -1.44 26.78
N THR A 358 47.26 -2.41 26.08
CA THR A 358 45.86 -2.41 25.63
C THR A 358 44.96 -2.92 26.76
N PRO A 359 44.01 -2.13 27.29
CA PRO A 359 42.87 -2.67 28.01
C PRO A 359 41.63 -2.63 27.11
N SER A 360 41.15 -3.83 26.80
CA SER A 360 39.74 -4.22 26.77
C SER A 360 38.69 -3.18 26.36
N SER A 361 38.08 -3.45 25.22
CA SER A 361 36.75 -2.99 24.82
C SER A 361 35.76 -2.89 25.99
N PRO A 362 35.19 -1.71 26.28
CA PRO A 362 33.94 -1.62 27.00
C PRO A 362 32.81 -2.06 26.06
N THR A 363 32.05 -3.03 26.54
CA THR A 363 30.72 -3.42 26.08
C THR A 363 29.85 -2.23 25.66
N PRO A 364 29.08 -2.31 24.56
CA PRO A 364 28.12 -1.27 24.21
C PRO A 364 27.01 -1.27 25.27
N VAL A 365 26.99 -0.21 26.07
CA VAL A 365 25.84 0.15 26.90
C VAL A 365 24.80 0.74 25.95
N GLY A 366 23.56 0.29 26.11
CA GLY A 366 22.47 0.37 25.14
C GLY A 366 22.31 1.74 24.48
N ALA A 367 22.34 1.70 23.15
CA ALA A 367 21.61 2.66 22.35
C ALA A 367 20.12 2.31 22.50
N ASP A 368 19.40 3.10 23.30
CA ASP A 368 17.95 3.22 23.17
C ASP A 368 17.69 3.97 21.86
N GLY A 369 17.83 3.23 20.75
CA GLY A 369 17.11 3.56 19.53
C GLY A 369 15.65 3.25 19.81
N ASP A 370 14.78 4.24 19.63
CA ASP A 370 13.35 3.99 19.42
C ASP A 370 13.23 3.21 18.10
N ASP A 371 13.51 1.90 18.19
CA ASP A 371 12.94 0.90 17.33
C ASP A 371 11.43 1.14 17.35
N PHE A 372 10.85 1.25 16.17
CA PHE A 372 9.40 1.18 16.00
C PHE A 372 8.98 -0.27 16.35
N GLU A 373 8.93 -0.57 17.64
CA GLU A 373 8.48 -1.84 18.19
C GLU A 373 6.96 -1.90 18.01
N SER A 374 6.53 -2.41 16.85
CA SER A 374 5.19 -2.97 16.71
C SER A 374 5.08 -4.38 17.30
N ASP A 375 6.06 -4.82 18.10
CA ASP A 375 6.06 -6.12 18.78
C ASP A 375 5.39 -6.07 20.17
N VAL A 376 4.37 -5.22 20.33
CA VAL A 376 3.36 -5.47 21.37
C VAL A 376 2.36 -6.47 20.80
N PRO A 377 2.26 -7.71 21.31
CA PRO A 377 1.25 -8.65 20.83
C PRO A 377 -0.16 -8.03 20.99
N GLY A 378 -0.79 -7.71 19.85
CA GLY A 378 -2.17 -7.27 19.77
C GLY A 378 -2.43 -5.76 19.66
N VAL A 379 -1.52 -4.94 19.09
CA VAL A 379 -1.86 -3.59 18.61
C VAL A 379 -1.85 -3.60 17.08
N PHE A 380 -3.03 -3.69 16.47
CA PHE A 380 -3.18 -3.49 15.03
C PHE A 380 -3.18 -1.99 14.73
N PRO A 381 -2.38 -1.50 13.76
CA PRO A 381 -2.46 -0.11 13.33
C PRO A 381 -3.85 0.17 12.75
N ALA A 382 -4.33 1.40 12.90
CA ALA A 382 -5.51 1.82 12.15
C ALA A 382 -5.18 1.81 10.66
N ALA A 383 -6.18 1.61 9.82
CA ALA A 383 -6.01 1.67 8.37
C ALA A 383 -7.24 2.31 7.72
N ALA A 384 -7.04 3.10 6.66
CA ALA A 384 -8.13 3.67 5.86
C ALA A 384 -7.65 4.15 4.49
N HIS A 385 -8.53 4.10 3.48
CA HIS A 385 -8.25 4.66 2.16
C HIS A 385 -8.37 6.18 2.18
N MET A 386 -7.29 6.86 2.58
CA MET A 386 -7.22 8.32 2.68
C MET A 386 -6.55 8.99 1.48
N CYS A 387 -6.17 8.19 0.46
CA CYS A 387 -5.65 8.67 -0.83
C CYS A 387 -6.60 8.37 -2.01
N GLY A 388 -7.62 7.52 -1.81
CA GLY A 388 -8.66 7.21 -2.80
C GLY A 388 -8.38 5.99 -3.70
N HIS A 389 -7.43 5.13 -3.33
CA HIS A 389 -7.09 3.91 -4.07
C HIS A 389 -8.29 2.94 -4.20
N ASP A 390 -9.24 2.99 -3.26
CA ASP A 390 -10.54 2.31 -3.40
C ASP A 390 -11.35 2.77 -4.62
N GLY A 391 -11.29 4.05 -4.94
CA GLY A 391 -11.84 4.63 -6.16
C GLY A 391 -11.09 4.16 -7.41
N HIS A 392 -9.76 4.17 -7.39
CA HIS A 392 -8.92 3.71 -8.51
C HIS A 392 -9.21 2.26 -8.87
N MET A 393 -9.22 1.36 -7.87
CA MET A 393 -9.56 -0.06 -8.04
C MET A 393 -10.91 -0.23 -8.72
N VAL A 394 -11.93 0.50 -8.29
CA VAL A 394 -13.28 0.37 -8.85
C VAL A 394 -13.38 0.95 -10.26
N MET A 395 -12.64 2.01 -10.58
CA MET A 395 -12.58 2.51 -11.96
C MET A 395 -11.98 1.46 -12.90
N VAL A 396 -10.83 0.88 -12.55
CA VAL A 396 -10.19 -0.14 -13.38
C VAL A 396 -11.04 -1.43 -13.46
N LEU A 397 -11.67 -1.83 -12.35
CA LEU A 397 -12.57 -2.99 -12.33
C LEU A 397 -13.84 -2.75 -13.17
N GLY A 398 -14.40 -1.54 -13.12
CA GLY A 398 -15.55 -1.13 -13.92
C GLY A 398 -15.21 -1.08 -15.41
N LEU A 399 -14.06 -0.54 -15.77
CA LEU A 399 -13.53 -0.58 -17.13
C LEU A 399 -13.38 -2.02 -17.62
N CYS A 400 -12.77 -2.90 -16.81
CA CYS A 400 -12.64 -4.33 -17.13
C CYS A 400 -14.01 -4.97 -17.41
N ALA A 401 -15.03 -4.69 -16.59
CA ALA A 401 -16.38 -5.20 -16.82
C ALA A 401 -17.02 -4.71 -18.13
N LEU A 402 -16.82 -3.44 -18.50
CA LEU A 402 -17.29 -2.88 -19.77
C LEU A 402 -16.57 -3.50 -20.97
N VAL A 403 -15.25 -3.65 -20.89
CA VAL A 403 -14.44 -4.28 -21.95
C VAL A 403 -14.85 -5.75 -22.13
N VAL A 404 -15.06 -6.50 -21.05
CA VAL A 404 -15.51 -7.91 -21.14
C VAL A 404 -16.90 -8.01 -21.78
N ARG A 405 -17.84 -7.14 -21.42
CA ARG A 405 -19.21 -7.12 -21.98
C ARG A 405 -19.19 -6.99 -23.51
N ASN A 406 -18.30 -6.15 -24.05
CA ASN A 406 -18.16 -5.91 -25.48
C ASN A 406 -16.85 -6.46 -26.07
N ALA A 407 -16.28 -7.51 -25.47
CA ALA A 407 -14.99 -8.06 -25.89
C ALA A 407 -14.97 -8.58 -27.34
N HIS A 408 -16.11 -8.98 -27.89
CA HIS A 408 -16.28 -9.39 -29.29
C HIS A 408 -16.13 -8.23 -30.30
N LEU A 409 -16.01 -6.99 -29.84
CA LEU A 409 -15.72 -5.80 -30.67
C LEU A 409 -14.25 -5.38 -30.58
N LEU A 410 -13.44 -6.05 -29.76
CA LEU A 410 -12.00 -5.82 -29.72
C LEU A 410 -11.33 -6.31 -31.01
N PRO A 411 -10.20 -5.72 -31.42
CA PRO A 411 -9.37 -6.31 -32.46
C PRO A 411 -8.84 -7.70 -32.03
N GLN A 412 -8.84 -8.69 -32.94
CA GLN A 412 -8.50 -10.09 -32.62
C GLN A 412 -7.05 -10.31 -32.17
N ASP A 413 -6.12 -9.48 -32.64
CA ASP A 413 -4.68 -9.59 -32.36
C ASP A 413 -4.22 -8.66 -31.22
N THR A 414 -5.14 -8.25 -30.33
CA THR A 414 -4.81 -7.37 -29.19
C THR A 414 -5.34 -7.92 -27.87
N PHE A 415 -4.82 -7.38 -26.78
CA PHE A 415 -5.39 -7.54 -25.46
C PHE A 415 -5.22 -6.23 -24.68
N VAL A 416 -6.04 -6.09 -23.64
CA VAL A 416 -5.99 -5.00 -22.67
C VAL A 416 -5.57 -5.61 -21.35
N ARG A 417 -4.55 -5.04 -20.72
CA ARG A 417 -4.09 -5.44 -19.40
C ARG A 417 -4.64 -4.51 -18.32
N PHE A 418 -5.17 -5.08 -17.26
CA PHE A 418 -5.53 -4.35 -16.05
C PHE A 418 -4.53 -4.71 -14.95
N ILE A 419 -3.88 -3.70 -14.39
CA ILE A 419 -2.84 -3.84 -13.37
C ILE A 419 -3.44 -3.35 -12.05
N PHE A 420 -3.55 -4.25 -11.08
CA PHE A 420 -3.89 -3.92 -9.70
C PHE A 420 -2.63 -4.05 -8.85
N GLN A 421 -2.05 -2.91 -8.51
CA GLN A 421 -0.76 -2.78 -7.87
C GLN A 421 -0.90 -2.66 -6.34
N PRO A 422 -0.08 -3.36 -5.54
CA PRO A 422 -0.03 -3.17 -4.11
C PRO A 422 0.96 -2.06 -3.70
N ALA A 423 0.92 -1.64 -2.43
CA ALA A 423 1.99 -0.89 -1.76
C ALA A 423 2.52 0.38 -2.45
N GLU A 424 1.67 1.19 -3.09
CA GLU A 424 2.06 2.50 -3.63
C GLU A 424 2.54 3.45 -2.52
N GLU A 425 1.84 3.47 -1.38
CA GLU A 425 2.13 4.38 -0.25
C GLU A 425 3.42 4.01 0.51
N GLY A 426 4.09 2.95 0.08
CA GLY A 426 5.32 2.44 0.64
C GLY A 426 5.21 0.96 1.04
N PRO A 427 6.27 0.15 0.82
CA PRO A 427 7.60 0.52 0.34
C PRO A 427 7.76 0.59 -1.20
N GLY A 428 6.65 0.61 -1.96
CA GLY A 428 6.64 0.66 -3.43
C GLY A 428 6.30 -0.70 -4.04
N GLY A 429 5.34 -0.72 -4.95
CA GLY A 429 4.85 -1.93 -5.62
C GLY A 429 5.19 -2.00 -7.10
N ALA A 430 5.29 -0.87 -7.79
CA ALA A 430 5.47 -0.83 -9.24
C ALA A 430 6.73 -1.55 -9.72
N LYS A 431 7.88 -1.32 -9.06
CA LYS A 431 9.13 -2.04 -9.36
C LYS A 431 8.97 -3.56 -9.34
N LYS A 432 8.36 -4.07 -8.27
CA LYS A 432 8.15 -5.52 -8.10
C LYS A 432 7.14 -6.08 -9.11
N MET A 433 6.09 -5.32 -9.44
CA MET A 433 5.16 -5.66 -10.51
C MET A 433 5.90 -5.81 -11.85
N ILE A 434 6.78 -4.86 -12.18
CA ILE A 434 7.58 -4.88 -13.42
C ILE A 434 8.53 -6.07 -13.45
N GLU A 435 9.28 -6.30 -12.36
CA GLU A 435 10.21 -7.45 -12.21
C GLU A 435 9.51 -8.80 -12.39
N GLU A 436 8.27 -8.93 -11.92
CA GLU A 436 7.45 -10.13 -12.04
C GLU A 436 6.57 -10.17 -13.31
N GLY A 437 6.85 -9.30 -14.29
CA GLY A 437 6.32 -9.41 -15.65
C GLY A 437 5.07 -8.58 -15.97
N ALA A 438 4.69 -7.60 -15.13
CA ALA A 438 3.47 -6.80 -15.36
C ALA A 438 3.46 -6.08 -16.72
N LEU A 439 4.62 -5.73 -17.27
CA LEU A 439 4.78 -5.03 -18.55
C LEU A 439 5.16 -5.95 -19.73
N GLU A 440 5.19 -7.27 -19.53
CA GLU A 440 5.45 -8.21 -20.61
C GLU A 440 4.35 -8.13 -21.68
N GLY A 441 4.76 -7.80 -22.91
CA GLY A 441 3.85 -7.65 -24.05
C GLY A 441 3.00 -6.38 -24.03
N VAL A 442 3.14 -5.50 -23.04
CA VAL A 442 2.48 -4.18 -22.97
C VAL A 442 3.29 -3.15 -23.75
N ASP A 443 2.63 -2.33 -24.55
CA ASP A 443 3.24 -1.25 -25.33
C ASP A 443 3.02 0.13 -24.71
N GLU A 444 1.84 0.35 -24.09
CA GLU A 444 1.47 1.62 -23.45
C GLU A 444 0.84 1.40 -22.06
N VAL A 445 1.11 2.27 -21.10
CA VAL A 445 0.58 2.18 -19.73
C VAL A 445 -0.06 3.49 -19.28
N TYR A 446 -1.28 3.41 -18.75
CA TYR A 446 -2.06 4.56 -18.34
C TYR A 446 -2.48 4.41 -16.87
N GLY A 447 -2.37 5.49 -16.12
CA GLY A 447 -2.76 5.57 -14.73
C GLY A 447 -3.44 6.91 -14.45
N LEU A 448 -4.26 6.94 -13.41
CA LEU A 448 -4.83 8.18 -12.93
C LEU A 448 -4.78 8.22 -11.42
N HIS A 449 -4.83 9.43 -10.88
CA HIS A 449 -5.03 9.66 -9.45
C HIS A 449 -6.18 10.65 -9.24
N ASN A 450 -7.03 10.44 -8.25
CA ASN A 450 -7.99 11.47 -7.85
C ASN A 450 -7.28 12.65 -7.16
N TYR A 451 -7.70 13.88 -7.40
CA TYR A 451 -7.09 15.04 -6.73
C TYR A 451 -8.16 16.09 -6.38
N PRO A 452 -7.97 16.94 -5.34
CA PRO A 452 -8.91 18.01 -4.98
C PRO A 452 -9.02 19.16 -6.01
N PHE A 453 -8.85 18.86 -7.30
CA PHE A 453 -9.27 19.71 -8.40
C PHE A 453 -10.80 19.65 -8.60
N PRO A 454 -11.41 20.63 -9.28
CA PRO A 454 -12.85 20.66 -9.52
C PRO A 454 -13.36 19.38 -10.20
N LEU A 455 -14.49 18.84 -9.75
CA LEU A 455 -15.18 17.74 -10.42
C LEU A 455 -15.43 18.09 -11.90
N TYR A 456 -15.38 17.09 -12.79
CA TYR A 456 -15.42 17.25 -14.26
C TYR A 456 -14.20 17.93 -14.88
N SER A 457 -13.11 18.08 -14.13
CA SER A 457 -11.81 18.46 -14.67
C SER A 457 -10.82 17.30 -14.66
N VAL A 458 -9.88 17.35 -15.60
CA VAL A 458 -8.73 16.46 -15.67
C VAL A 458 -7.48 17.29 -15.88
N HIS A 459 -6.49 17.04 -15.03
CA HIS A 459 -5.26 17.80 -14.99
C HIS A 459 -4.08 16.94 -15.44
N MET A 460 -3.36 17.38 -16.48
CA MET A 460 -2.17 16.69 -16.99
C MET A 460 -1.33 17.60 -17.87
N ARG A 461 -0.03 17.33 -17.96
CA ARG A 461 0.90 18.04 -18.85
C ARG A 461 1.98 17.09 -19.39
N PRO A 462 2.56 17.35 -20.57
CA PRO A 462 3.80 16.72 -20.98
C PRO A 462 4.96 17.11 -20.06
N GLY A 463 5.95 16.21 -19.95
CA GLY A 463 7.13 16.40 -19.11
C GLY A 463 6.86 16.07 -17.64
N PRO A 464 7.61 16.67 -16.70
CA PRO A 464 7.47 16.36 -15.28
C PRO A 464 6.10 16.74 -14.72
N VAL A 465 5.50 15.84 -13.95
CA VAL A 465 4.18 16.02 -13.34
C VAL A 465 4.17 15.74 -11.83
N MET A 466 5.00 14.82 -11.35
CA MET A 466 5.21 14.55 -9.92
C MET A 466 6.71 14.44 -9.61
N ALA A 467 7.07 14.77 -8.38
CA ALA A 467 8.46 14.94 -7.96
C ALA A 467 9.14 13.61 -7.64
N HIS A 468 10.45 13.61 -7.83
CA HIS A 468 11.38 12.68 -7.22
C HIS A 468 11.40 12.86 -5.71
N GLU A 469 11.60 11.77 -4.96
CA GLU A 469 11.76 11.79 -3.51
C GLU A 469 13.10 11.21 -3.10
N VAL A 470 13.83 11.92 -2.24
CA VAL A 470 14.99 11.37 -1.50
C VAL A 470 14.81 11.67 -0.03
N GLU A 471 15.01 10.68 0.83
CA GLU A 471 15.17 10.89 2.27
C GLU A 471 16.64 11.03 2.62
N PHE A 472 16.96 11.87 3.61
CA PHE A 472 18.31 11.97 4.14
C PHE A 472 18.34 11.94 5.66
N SER A 473 19.43 11.40 6.20
CA SER A 473 19.78 11.53 7.61
C SER A 473 21.21 12.03 7.77
N ILE A 474 21.43 12.80 8.83
CA ILE A 474 22.73 13.35 9.18
C ILE A 474 22.97 13.07 10.67
N ASP A 475 24.01 12.29 10.95
CA ASP A 475 24.45 11.96 12.30
C ASP A 475 25.67 12.81 12.65
N ILE A 476 25.51 13.77 13.56
CA ILE A 476 26.56 14.71 13.99
C ILE A 476 27.12 14.25 15.33
N HIS A 477 28.44 14.09 15.42
CA HIS A 477 29.15 13.66 16.61
C HIS A 477 30.08 14.77 17.13
N GLY A 478 29.96 15.04 18.43
CA GLY A 478 30.81 15.96 19.18
C GLY A 478 31.37 15.30 20.44
N VAL A 479 31.65 16.12 21.45
CA VAL A 479 32.15 15.70 22.76
C VAL A 479 31.24 16.33 23.80
N GLY A 480 30.45 15.50 24.47
CA GLY A 480 29.52 15.95 25.50
C GLY A 480 30.21 16.31 26.82
N GLY A 481 29.48 16.99 27.70
CA GLY A 481 29.98 17.39 29.01
C GLY A 481 29.03 18.27 29.79
N HIS A 482 29.49 18.82 30.91
CA HIS A 482 28.67 19.69 31.76
C HIS A 482 28.40 21.02 31.06
N GLY A 483 27.14 21.46 31.00
CA GLY A 483 26.74 22.68 30.27
C GLY A 483 27.37 23.98 30.78
N SER A 484 27.93 23.98 32.00
CA SER A 484 28.70 25.11 32.55
C SER A 484 30.19 25.11 32.18
N ALA A 485 30.68 24.09 31.46
CA ALA A 485 32.07 23.96 31.02
C ALA A 485 32.16 23.72 29.50
N PRO A 486 31.55 24.56 28.65
CA PRO A 486 31.48 24.34 27.21
C PRO A 486 32.85 24.31 26.53
N GLN A 487 33.87 24.97 27.07
CA GLN A 487 35.24 24.95 26.56
C GLN A 487 35.91 23.56 26.62
N GLN A 488 35.32 22.61 27.35
CA GLN A 488 35.77 21.21 27.40
C GLN A 488 34.97 20.29 26.46
N CYS A 489 34.00 20.85 25.74
CA CYS A 489 33.06 20.13 24.90
C CYS A 489 33.26 20.50 23.43
N VAL A 490 32.70 19.67 22.55
CA VAL A 490 32.41 20.01 21.16
C VAL A 490 30.90 19.87 21.02
N ASP A 491 30.19 20.99 20.98
CA ASP A 491 28.72 21.01 21.06
C ASP A 491 28.08 20.64 19.70
N PRO A 492 27.46 19.45 19.57
CA PRO A 492 26.82 19.03 18.34
C PRO A 492 25.47 19.73 18.10
N ILE A 493 24.81 20.29 19.13
CA ILE A 493 23.57 21.07 18.96
C ILE A 493 23.89 22.38 18.24
N LEU A 494 24.97 23.05 18.65
CA LEU A 494 25.44 24.27 17.98
C LEU A 494 25.84 23.95 16.53
N ALA A 495 26.62 22.90 16.30
CA ALA A 495 27.03 22.48 14.97
C ALA A 495 25.81 22.12 14.08
N GLY A 496 24.87 21.34 14.59
CA GLY A 496 23.64 20.97 13.87
C GLY A 496 22.77 22.18 13.51
N SER A 497 22.66 23.16 14.42
CA SER A 497 21.92 24.41 14.16
C SER A 497 22.55 25.23 13.03
N MET A 498 23.88 25.23 12.93
CA MET A 498 24.61 25.88 11.84
C MET A 498 24.47 25.10 10.53
N VAL A 499 24.49 23.77 10.58
CA VAL A 499 24.23 22.90 9.42
C VAL A 499 22.84 23.20 8.83
N VAL A 500 21.77 23.19 9.64
CA VAL A 500 20.40 23.47 9.16
C VAL A 500 20.29 24.82 8.45
N GLN A 501 20.92 25.86 9.01
CA GLN A 501 20.97 27.18 8.37
C GLN A 501 21.76 27.16 7.05
N ALA A 502 22.91 26.48 7.01
CA ALA A 502 23.75 26.41 5.82
C ALA A 502 23.10 25.59 4.69
N LEU A 503 22.33 24.55 5.00
CA LEU A 503 21.61 23.75 4.00
C LEU A 503 20.62 24.58 3.16
N GLN A 504 20.11 25.69 3.68
CA GLN A 504 19.24 26.61 2.94
C GLN A 504 19.96 27.25 1.73
N SER A 505 21.30 27.27 1.74
CA SER A 505 22.11 27.76 0.62
C SER A 505 22.13 26.81 -0.60
N ILE A 506 21.69 25.55 -0.44
CA ILE A 506 21.66 24.58 -1.54
C ILE A 506 20.66 25.06 -2.59
N VAL A 507 19.38 25.14 -2.24
CA VAL A 507 18.33 25.60 -3.17
C VAL A 507 18.55 27.06 -3.53
N SER A 508 18.86 27.92 -2.56
CA SER A 508 18.89 29.35 -2.83
C SER A 508 20.09 29.78 -3.67
N ARG A 509 21.28 29.16 -3.53
CA ARG A 509 22.54 29.64 -4.13
C ARG A 509 23.32 28.59 -4.93
N SER A 510 23.04 27.30 -4.80
CA SER A 510 23.79 26.24 -5.51
C SER A 510 23.09 25.73 -6.78
N LEU A 511 21.76 25.87 -6.87
CA LEU A 511 20.97 25.45 -8.02
C LEU A 511 20.68 26.61 -9.00
N SER A 512 20.32 26.29 -10.24
CA SER A 512 19.83 27.31 -11.17
C SER A 512 18.54 27.93 -10.61
N PRO A 513 18.30 29.24 -10.81
CA PRO A 513 17.01 29.85 -10.49
C PRO A 513 15.81 29.23 -11.21
N THR A 514 16.05 28.46 -12.27
CA THR A 514 15.03 27.72 -13.03
C THR A 514 14.84 26.28 -12.56
N ASP A 515 15.78 25.74 -11.78
CA ASP A 515 15.66 24.40 -11.22
C ASP A 515 14.61 24.43 -10.11
N THR A 516 13.77 23.42 -10.07
CA THR A 516 12.73 23.32 -9.05
C THR A 516 13.11 22.22 -8.07
N ALA A 517 13.40 22.59 -6.83
CA ALA A 517 13.74 21.65 -5.78
C ALA A 517 13.36 22.15 -4.38
N VAL A 518 13.19 21.21 -3.45
CA VAL A 518 12.95 21.46 -2.03
C VAL A 518 13.97 20.65 -1.23
N VAL A 519 14.55 21.25 -0.20
CA VAL A 519 15.35 20.56 0.82
C VAL A 519 14.75 20.93 2.18
N SER A 520 14.20 19.95 2.87
CA SER A 520 13.51 20.16 4.15
C SER A 520 14.15 19.31 5.23
N VAL A 521 14.75 19.95 6.25
CA VAL A 521 15.11 19.26 7.51
C VAL A 521 13.85 19.21 8.36
N THR A 522 13.29 18.00 8.54
CA THR A 522 12.01 17.78 9.22
C THR A 522 12.19 17.20 10.62
N GLN A 523 13.40 16.76 10.96
CA GLN A 523 13.75 16.23 12.27
C GLN A 523 15.06 16.84 12.76
N PHE A 524 15.06 17.23 14.04
CA PHE A 524 16.25 17.64 14.77
C PHE A 524 16.14 17.07 16.18
N ARG A 525 17.00 16.10 16.51
CA ARG A 525 16.98 15.40 17.82
C ARG A 525 18.37 15.46 18.45
N GLY A 526 18.44 15.90 19.72
CA GLY A 526 19.69 15.91 20.47
C GLY A 526 19.54 16.36 21.91
N GLY A 527 20.15 15.59 22.83
CA GLY A 527 20.16 15.86 24.27
C GLY A 527 18.86 15.50 25.00
N ASP A 528 19.01 14.97 26.21
CA ASP A 528 17.89 14.55 27.07
C ASP A 528 17.85 15.30 28.42
N THR A 529 18.90 16.05 28.74
CA THR A 529 19.10 16.66 30.07
C THR A 529 19.51 18.13 29.95
N ASN A 530 18.85 19.01 30.71
CA ASN A 530 18.98 20.48 30.58
C ASN A 530 20.38 21.06 30.83
N ASN A 531 21.22 20.41 31.64
CA ASN A 531 22.55 20.90 32.03
C ASN A 531 23.70 20.07 31.45
N VAL A 532 23.44 19.30 30.39
CA VAL A 532 24.43 18.46 29.71
C VAL A 532 24.46 18.82 28.23
N ILE A 533 25.65 19.08 27.70
CA ILE A 533 25.88 19.13 26.25
C ILE A 533 25.96 17.67 25.76
N PRO A 534 25.13 17.24 24.80
CA PRO A 534 25.17 15.86 24.31
C PRO A 534 26.40 15.58 23.47
N SER A 535 26.70 14.30 23.23
CA SER A 535 27.77 13.87 22.31
C SER A 535 27.28 13.63 20.88
N HIS A 536 25.96 13.65 20.64
CA HIS A 536 25.36 13.33 19.34
C HIS A 536 24.10 14.16 19.07
N VAL A 537 23.87 14.46 17.79
CA VAL A 537 22.65 15.06 17.23
C VAL A 537 22.30 14.32 15.94
N PHE A 538 21.02 14.00 15.79
CA PHE A 538 20.44 13.46 14.55
C PHE A 538 19.62 14.52 13.84
N LEU A 539 19.85 14.70 12.54
CA LEU A 539 18.98 15.45 11.64
C LEU A 539 18.37 14.48 10.62
N GLY A 540 17.10 14.65 10.32
CA GLY A 540 16.40 13.89 9.29
C GLY A 540 15.60 14.83 8.40
N GLY A 541 15.44 14.46 7.14
CA GLY A 541 14.78 15.33 6.19
C GLY A 541 14.53 14.70 4.83
N THR A 542 14.10 15.54 3.90
CA THR A 542 13.74 15.10 2.56
C THR A 542 14.13 16.10 1.49
N ILE A 543 14.39 15.58 0.29
CA ILE A 543 14.63 16.31 -0.95
C ILE A 543 13.47 16.00 -1.91
N ARG A 544 13.02 17.03 -2.62
CA ARG A 544 12.10 16.91 -3.76
C ARG A 544 12.68 17.63 -4.96
N ASP A 545 12.56 17.06 -6.14
CA ASP A 545 12.99 17.65 -7.41
C ASP A 545 12.21 17.02 -8.59
N PHE A 546 12.45 17.51 -9.81
CA PHE A 546 11.87 16.92 -11.03
C PHE A 546 12.95 16.39 -11.98
N ASP A 547 14.21 16.39 -11.56
CA ASP A 547 15.37 16.09 -12.37
C ASP A 547 16.45 15.45 -11.50
N LEU A 548 16.77 14.19 -11.81
CA LEU A 548 17.75 13.40 -11.05
C LEU A 548 19.15 14.06 -11.04
N GLU A 549 19.51 14.85 -12.05
CA GLU A 549 20.77 15.61 -12.02
C GLU A 549 20.75 16.72 -10.97
N VAL A 550 19.59 17.31 -10.70
CA VAL A 550 19.39 18.28 -9.61
C VAL A 550 19.51 17.58 -8.26
N ALA A 551 18.93 16.38 -8.11
CA ALA A 551 19.06 15.57 -6.91
C ALA A 551 20.54 15.29 -6.57
N GLU A 552 21.34 14.85 -7.55
CA GLU A 552 22.76 14.56 -7.34
C GLU A 552 23.57 15.82 -6.98
N LYS A 553 23.26 16.98 -7.59
CA LYS A 553 23.85 18.26 -7.19
C LYS A 553 23.50 18.60 -5.74
N ILE A 554 22.25 18.39 -5.32
CA ILE A 554 21.81 18.63 -3.94
C ILE A 554 22.57 17.73 -2.97
N LYS A 555 22.64 16.42 -3.23
CA LYS A 555 23.36 15.44 -2.39
C LYS A 555 24.82 15.85 -2.20
N ALA A 556 25.52 16.12 -3.30
CA ALA A 556 26.94 16.53 -3.26
C ALA A 556 27.15 17.85 -2.49
N ARG A 557 26.26 18.83 -2.67
CA ARG A 557 26.34 20.11 -1.93
C ARG A 557 26.01 19.93 -0.45
N MET A 558 25.05 19.08 -0.11
CA MET A 558 24.68 18.75 1.26
C MET A 558 25.85 18.14 2.01
N GLU A 559 26.49 17.10 1.46
CA GLU A 559 27.67 16.47 2.07
C GLU A 559 28.78 17.50 2.31
N ALA A 560 29.11 18.31 1.30
CA ALA A 560 30.16 19.32 1.41
C ALA A 560 29.86 20.35 2.50
N ILE A 561 28.62 20.83 2.59
CA ILE A 561 28.19 21.81 3.60
C ILE A 561 28.21 21.21 5.00
N VAL A 562 27.68 19.99 5.16
CA VAL A 562 27.62 19.29 6.45
C VAL A 562 29.03 19.07 6.97
N HIS A 563 29.90 18.45 6.18
CA HIS A 563 31.27 18.15 6.62
C HIS A 563 32.07 19.43 6.92
N SER A 564 31.97 20.46 6.08
CA SER A 564 32.70 21.71 6.30
C SER A 564 32.21 22.47 7.52
N THR A 565 30.89 22.52 7.73
CA THR A 565 30.30 23.17 8.91
C THR A 565 30.68 22.44 10.17
N CYS A 566 30.52 21.11 10.22
CA CYS A 566 30.91 20.32 11.38
C CYS A 566 32.40 20.48 11.71
N ALA A 567 33.29 20.42 10.70
CA ALA A 567 34.72 20.60 10.88
C ALA A 567 35.07 21.99 11.47
N ALA A 568 34.40 23.06 11.03
CA ALA A 568 34.60 24.40 11.58
C ALA A 568 34.26 24.52 13.07
N HIS A 569 33.39 23.63 13.57
CA HIS A 569 32.99 23.55 14.97
C HIS A 569 33.70 22.43 15.75
N GLY A 570 34.66 21.72 15.14
CA GLY A 570 35.38 20.61 15.77
C GLY A 570 34.58 19.30 15.86
N ALA A 571 33.40 19.25 15.23
CA ALA A 571 32.53 18.07 15.17
C ALA A 571 32.79 17.22 13.92
N THR A 572 32.27 16.01 13.91
CA THR A 572 32.24 15.13 12.72
C THR A 572 30.80 14.79 12.36
N ALA A 573 30.55 14.34 11.12
CA ALA A 573 29.22 13.93 10.70
C ALA A 573 29.25 12.81 9.68
N GLN A 574 28.19 12.00 9.66
CA GLN A 574 27.87 11.04 8.61
C GLN A 574 26.58 11.49 7.92
N VAL A 575 26.54 11.40 6.60
CA VAL A 575 25.36 11.72 5.80
C VAL A 575 24.92 10.47 5.08
N HIS A 576 23.62 10.18 5.13
CA HIS A 576 23.01 9.05 4.46
C HIS A 576 21.86 9.54 3.60
N PHE A 577 21.76 8.99 2.38
CA PHE A 577 20.65 9.23 1.47
C PHE A 577 19.94 7.92 1.18
N SER A 578 18.62 7.99 1.06
CA SER A 578 17.76 6.90 0.60
C SER A 578 16.91 7.43 -0.54
N ASP A 579 17.22 7.01 -1.77
CA ASP A 579 16.44 7.36 -2.95
C ASP A 579 15.07 6.66 -2.91
N GLY A 580 14.01 7.45 -3.03
CA GLY A 580 12.63 7.02 -3.11
C GLY A 580 12.19 6.83 -4.56
N TYR A 581 11.00 7.35 -4.90
CA TYR A 581 10.44 7.21 -6.24
C TYR A 581 11.02 8.24 -7.21
N ALA A 582 11.22 7.82 -8.46
CA ALA A 582 11.62 8.68 -9.56
C ALA A 582 10.54 9.73 -9.89
N PRO A 583 10.90 10.83 -10.59
CA PRO A 583 9.89 11.79 -11.00
C PRO A 583 8.96 11.16 -12.05
N VAL A 584 7.65 11.47 -11.97
CA VAL A 584 6.69 11.06 -13.00
C VAL A 584 6.84 12.01 -14.18
N ILE A 585 7.37 11.50 -15.28
CA ILE A 585 7.58 12.26 -16.53
C ILE A 585 6.68 11.69 -17.61
N ASN A 586 5.69 12.49 -18.02
CA ASN A 586 4.74 12.11 -19.05
C ASN A 586 5.31 12.36 -20.47
N PRO A 587 5.38 11.33 -21.33
CA PRO A 587 5.66 11.49 -22.76
C PRO A 587 4.69 12.44 -23.47
N TYR A 588 5.18 13.19 -24.46
CA TYR A 588 4.41 14.24 -25.12
C TYR A 588 3.21 13.70 -25.91
N GLU A 589 3.41 12.70 -26.77
CA GLU A 589 2.37 12.21 -27.69
C GLU A 589 1.19 11.58 -26.94
N GLU A 590 1.48 10.67 -26.01
CA GLU A 590 0.47 9.99 -25.20
C GLU A 590 -0.33 10.98 -24.36
N THR A 591 0.33 11.98 -23.76
CA THR A 591 -0.37 13.03 -23.03
C THR A 591 -1.34 13.80 -23.91
N ARG A 592 -0.93 14.22 -25.11
CA ARG A 592 -1.81 14.94 -26.04
C ARG A 592 -3.00 14.08 -26.46
N ASN A 593 -2.80 12.77 -26.64
CA ASN A 593 -3.90 11.85 -26.93
C ASN A 593 -4.91 11.80 -25.77
N VAL A 594 -4.44 11.69 -24.52
CA VAL A 594 -5.35 11.68 -23.36
C VAL A 594 -6.08 13.02 -23.21
N GLN A 595 -5.40 14.16 -23.43
CA GLN A 595 -6.04 15.48 -23.43
C GLN A 595 -7.15 15.57 -24.48
N GLN A 596 -6.91 15.08 -25.70
CA GLN A 596 -7.92 15.07 -26.75
C GLN A 596 -9.13 14.21 -26.36
N VAL A 597 -8.89 12.99 -25.86
CA VAL A 597 -9.98 12.11 -25.39
C VAL A 597 -10.79 12.78 -24.27
N ALA A 598 -10.13 13.43 -23.31
CA ALA A 598 -10.80 14.13 -22.22
C ALA A 598 -11.70 15.26 -22.74
N MET A 599 -11.25 16.04 -23.73
CA MET A 599 -12.06 17.07 -24.39
C MET A 599 -13.26 16.46 -25.14
N ASP A 600 -13.04 15.37 -25.87
CA ASP A 600 -14.08 14.70 -26.66
C ASP A 600 -15.22 14.15 -25.78
N ILE A 601 -14.92 13.71 -24.56
CA ILE A 601 -15.93 13.26 -23.60
C ILE A 601 -16.51 14.40 -22.72
N GLY A 602 -16.10 15.64 -22.96
CA GLY A 602 -16.63 16.84 -22.31
C GLY A 602 -16.01 17.22 -20.96
N LEU A 603 -14.79 16.75 -20.65
CA LEU A 603 -14.06 17.15 -19.44
C LEU A 603 -13.27 18.44 -19.68
N TYR A 604 -13.14 19.26 -18.63
CA TYR A 604 -12.26 20.42 -18.64
C TYR A 604 -10.80 19.98 -18.46
N VAL A 605 -9.97 20.22 -19.48
CA VAL A 605 -8.54 19.88 -19.45
C VAL A 605 -7.72 21.07 -18.97
N SER A 606 -6.85 20.85 -17.99
CA SER A 606 -6.01 21.91 -17.41
C SER A 606 -4.60 21.43 -17.07
N GLU A 607 -3.64 22.36 -17.04
CA GLU A 607 -2.30 22.13 -16.46
C GLU A 607 -2.16 22.84 -15.10
N GLN A 608 -3.19 23.57 -14.67
CA GLN A 608 -3.14 24.37 -13.45
C GLN A 608 -2.90 23.50 -12.21
N GLY A 609 -1.98 23.91 -11.35
CA GLY A 609 -1.61 23.16 -10.15
C GLY A 609 -0.58 22.06 -10.38
N LEU A 610 -0.10 21.86 -11.63
CA LEU A 610 0.98 20.95 -11.96
C LEU A 610 2.29 21.70 -12.24
N PRO A 611 3.47 21.12 -11.95
CA PRO A 611 3.66 19.78 -11.38
C PRO A 611 3.45 19.75 -9.85
N LEU A 612 3.22 18.57 -9.30
CA LEU A 612 3.06 18.34 -7.86
C LEU A 612 4.39 17.92 -7.21
N MET A 613 4.60 18.34 -5.96
CA MET A 613 5.77 17.94 -5.15
C MET A 613 5.58 16.59 -4.42
N ALA A 614 4.42 15.96 -4.60
CA ALA A 614 4.21 14.58 -4.20
C ALA A 614 5.00 13.64 -5.11
N ALA A 615 5.32 12.46 -4.62
CA ALA A 615 5.95 11.37 -5.37
C ALA A 615 4.91 10.28 -5.68
N GLU A 616 5.18 9.46 -6.68
CA GLU A 616 4.31 8.36 -7.11
C GLU A 616 5.17 7.30 -7.83
N ASP A 617 4.98 6.03 -7.45
CA ASP A 617 5.78 4.93 -7.98
C ASP A 617 5.37 4.50 -9.40
N PHE A 618 4.25 5.03 -9.93
CA PHE A 618 3.90 4.94 -11.35
C PHE A 618 5.00 5.46 -12.28
N SER A 619 5.89 6.33 -11.78
CA SER A 619 7.12 6.75 -12.45
C SER A 619 7.92 5.57 -13.02
N TYR A 620 7.97 4.43 -12.32
CA TYR A 620 8.68 3.24 -12.78
C TYR A 620 8.05 2.60 -14.03
N TYR A 621 6.73 2.67 -14.19
CA TYR A 621 6.11 2.19 -15.44
C TYR A 621 6.46 3.11 -16.61
N LEU A 622 6.50 4.43 -16.40
CA LEU A 622 6.81 5.41 -17.45
C LEU A 622 8.29 5.40 -17.87
N GLN A 623 9.19 4.89 -17.04
CA GLN A 623 10.57 4.61 -17.43
C GLN A 623 10.67 3.45 -18.43
N GLU A 624 9.75 2.49 -18.33
CA GLU A 624 9.77 1.26 -19.13
C GLU A 624 8.86 1.33 -20.37
N ARG A 625 7.72 2.02 -20.27
CA ARG A 625 6.70 2.11 -21.33
C ARG A 625 6.18 3.52 -21.45
N LYS A 626 5.89 3.93 -22.68
CA LYS A 626 5.19 5.19 -22.94
C LYS A 626 3.77 5.13 -22.39
N GLY A 627 3.19 6.28 -22.08
CA GLY A 627 1.97 6.30 -21.30
C GLY A 627 1.58 7.70 -20.85
N CYS A 628 0.61 7.77 -19.94
CA CYS A 628 0.27 9.03 -19.29
C CYS A 628 -0.28 8.76 -17.88
N PHE A 629 0.23 9.53 -16.92
CA PHE A 629 -0.36 9.66 -15.59
C PHE A 629 -1.07 11.00 -15.47
N PHE A 630 -2.31 11.02 -14.99
CA PHE A 630 -3.12 12.24 -14.96
C PHE A 630 -4.04 12.30 -13.74
N PHE A 631 -4.49 13.51 -13.40
CA PHE A 631 -5.30 13.73 -12.20
C PHE A 631 -6.75 13.97 -12.56
N LEU A 632 -7.66 13.22 -11.94
CA LEU A 632 -9.09 13.41 -12.06
C LEU A 632 -9.61 14.25 -10.89
N GLY A 633 -10.28 15.37 -11.18
CA GLY A 633 -10.83 16.24 -10.15
C GLY A 633 -12.02 15.60 -9.43
N THR A 634 -12.06 15.75 -8.10
CA THR A 634 -13.11 15.18 -7.23
C THR A 634 -13.81 16.21 -6.35
N LYS A 635 -13.36 17.47 -6.33
CA LYS A 635 -13.89 18.53 -5.46
C LYS A 635 -15.15 19.17 -6.04
N GLU A 636 -16.23 19.18 -5.27
CA GLU A 636 -17.42 19.99 -5.56
C GLU A 636 -17.37 21.32 -4.82
N ASP A 637 -18.09 22.34 -5.32
CA ASP A 637 -18.11 23.69 -4.71
C ASP A 637 -18.59 23.69 -3.26
N ALA A 638 -19.43 22.72 -2.88
CA ALA A 638 -19.97 22.57 -1.54
C ALA A 638 -19.05 21.78 -0.58
N ASP A 639 -17.99 21.16 -1.10
CA ASP A 639 -17.04 20.42 -0.25
C ASP A 639 -16.20 21.38 0.60
N ASP A 640 -15.99 21.05 1.87
CA ASP A 640 -15.01 21.75 2.68
C ASP A 640 -13.57 21.43 2.26
N ASP A 641 -12.61 22.21 2.76
CA ASP A 641 -11.21 22.06 2.38
C ASP A 641 -10.56 20.75 2.87
N LYS A 642 -11.20 19.99 3.77
CA LYS A 642 -10.66 18.76 4.35
C LYS A 642 -11.20 17.50 3.70
N THR A 643 -12.42 17.54 3.19
CA THR A 643 -13.16 16.37 2.69
C THR A 643 -12.46 15.73 1.49
N ARG A 644 -11.78 16.52 0.65
CA ARG A 644 -11.01 16.03 -0.51
C ARG A 644 -9.50 16.15 -0.34
N ALA A 645 -9.02 16.55 0.84
CA ALA A 645 -7.60 16.66 1.12
C ALA A 645 -7.01 15.25 1.31
N LEU A 646 -6.14 14.85 0.39
CA LEU A 646 -5.44 13.56 0.46
C LEU A 646 -4.68 13.45 1.78
N HIS A 647 -4.67 12.24 2.36
CA HIS A 647 -4.01 11.86 3.60
C HIS A 647 -4.60 12.54 4.86
N SER A 648 -5.63 13.36 4.71
CA SER A 648 -6.46 13.82 5.83
C SER A 648 -7.20 12.63 6.42
N ASN A 649 -7.31 12.57 7.75
CA ASN A 649 -8.17 11.59 8.42
C ASN A 649 -9.68 11.83 8.22
N GLN A 650 -10.03 12.89 7.49
CA GLN A 650 -11.38 13.23 7.06
C GLN A 650 -11.57 13.14 5.54
N TYR A 651 -10.60 12.56 4.82
CA TYR A 651 -10.74 12.35 3.39
C TYR A 651 -11.94 11.44 3.09
N ASP A 652 -12.71 11.79 2.07
CA ASP A 652 -13.77 10.98 1.50
C ASP A 652 -13.68 11.04 -0.03
N PHE A 653 -13.87 9.91 -0.70
CA PHE A 653 -13.79 9.83 -2.15
C PHE A 653 -15.14 10.23 -2.79
N ASN A 654 -15.12 11.08 -3.82
CA ASN A 654 -16.35 11.47 -4.53
C ASN A 654 -16.80 10.40 -5.54
N ASP A 655 -17.85 9.64 -5.19
CA ASP A 655 -18.43 8.59 -6.04
C ASP A 655 -18.81 9.06 -7.46
N LYS A 656 -19.13 10.35 -7.66
CA LYS A 656 -19.46 10.90 -8.99
C LYS A 656 -18.27 10.88 -9.95
N ALA A 657 -17.04 10.75 -9.46
CA ALA A 657 -15.84 10.67 -10.28
C ALA A 657 -15.63 9.28 -10.91
N ILE A 658 -16.21 8.21 -10.35
CA ILE A 658 -16.06 6.82 -10.85
C ILE A 658 -16.36 6.71 -12.36
N PRO A 659 -17.55 7.12 -12.85
CA PRO A 659 -17.84 7.08 -14.29
C PRO A 659 -16.90 7.97 -15.12
N LEU A 660 -16.43 9.11 -14.61
CA LEU A 660 -15.52 9.99 -15.35
C LEU A 660 -14.18 9.30 -15.64
N GLY A 661 -13.58 8.66 -14.64
CA GLY A 661 -12.33 7.91 -14.81
C GLY A 661 -12.49 6.70 -15.74
N ILE A 662 -13.58 5.94 -15.61
CA ILE A 662 -13.90 4.81 -16.50
C ILE A 662 -14.06 5.28 -17.95
N ARG A 663 -14.82 6.37 -18.16
CA ARG A 663 -15.06 6.95 -19.49
C ARG A 663 -13.77 7.41 -20.13
N LEU A 664 -12.88 8.04 -19.36
CA LEU A 664 -11.59 8.50 -19.87
C LEU A 664 -10.69 7.33 -20.28
N PHE A 665 -10.52 6.32 -19.42
CA PHE A 665 -9.76 5.13 -19.80
C PHE A 665 -10.37 4.37 -20.99
N LEU A 666 -11.69 4.25 -21.05
CA LEU A 666 -12.39 3.63 -22.17
C LEU A 666 -12.20 4.44 -23.46
N GLY A 667 -12.24 5.77 -23.38
CA GLY A 667 -11.97 6.65 -24.51
C GLY A 667 -10.54 6.50 -25.04
N ILE A 668 -9.55 6.38 -24.15
CA ILE A 668 -8.16 6.06 -24.51
C ILE A 668 -8.11 4.72 -25.25
N LEU A 669 -8.72 3.68 -24.67
CA LEU A 669 -8.77 2.35 -25.27
C LEU A 669 -9.38 2.38 -26.68
N GLN A 670 -10.56 2.96 -26.83
CA GLN A 670 -11.28 3.05 -28.11
C GLN A 670 -10.48 3.84 -29.16
N SER A 671 -9.87 4.96 -28.76
CA SER A 671 -9.03 5.77 -29.64
C SER A 671 -7.78 5.02 -30.11
N ARG A 672 -7.05 4.37 -29.19
CA ARG A 672 -5.81 3.64 -29.52
C ARG A 672 -6.07 2.34 -30.29
N PHE A 673 -7.18 1.65 -30.01
CA PHE A 673 -7.56 0.41 -30.72
C PHE A 673 -8.34 0.66 -32.00
N GLN A 674 -8.76 1.91 -32.26
CA GLN A 674 -9.59 2.28 -33.40
C GLN A 674 -10.88 1.44 -33.46
N CYS A 675 -11.51 1.25 -32.30
CA CYS A 675 -12.77 0.51 -32.17
C CYS A 675 -13.78 1.26 -31.30
N GLU A 676 -15.05 0.93 -31.45
CA GLU A 676 -16.14 1.49 -30.64
C GLU A 676 -16.75 0.37 -29.80
N LEU A 677 -16.48 0.37 -28.49
CA LEU A 677 -17.13 -0.55 -27.55
C LEU A 677 -18.45 0.02 -27.05
N TYR A 678 -18.50 1.33 -26.82
CA TYR A 678 -19.69 2.07 -26.37
C TYR A 678 -19.75 3.43 -27.05
N SER A 679 -20.96 3.87 -27.39
CA SER A 679 -21.17 5.21 -27.94
C SER A 679 -21.04 6.30 -26.86
N VAL A 680 -20.87 7.55 -27.29
CA VAL A 680 -20.82 8.70 -26.37
C VAL A 680 -22.13 8.84 -25.58
N GLU A 681 -23.27 8.55 -26.20
CA GLU A 681 -24.59 8.60 -25.57
C GLU A 681 -24.75 7.52 -24.49
N GLU A 682 -24.27 6.30 -24.75
CA GLU A 682 -24.27 5.22 -23.76
C GLU A 682 -23.44 5.60 -22.53
N LEU A 683 -22.26 6.19 -22.74
CA LEU A 683 -21.37 6.63 -21.67
C LEU A 683 -21.88 7.88 -20.94
N GLN A 684 -22.62 8.76 -21.62
CA GLN A 684 -23.29 9.88 -20.98
C GLN A 684 -24.45 9.38 -20.09
N ALA A 685 -25.19 8.36 -20.53
CA ALA A 685 -26.22 7.73 -19.70
C ALA A 685 -25.63 7.07 -18.44
N PHE A 686 -24.42 6.50 -18.53
CA PHE A 686 -23.69 5.98 -17.37
C PHE A 686 -23.37 7.07 -16.34
N GLN A 687 -22.89 8.23 -16.80
CA GLN A 687 -22.61 9.39 -15.93
C GLN A 687 -23.87 9.87 -15.20
N VAL A 688 -24.95 10.09 -15.96
CA VAL A 688 -26.24 10.52 -15.41
C VAL A 688 -26.79 9.51 -14.41
N ALA A 689 -26.60 8.20 -14.65
CA ALA A 689 -27.02 7.17 -13.72
C ALA A 689 -26.28 7.24 -12.38
N MET A 690 -24.97 7.54 -12.38
CA MET A 690 -24.20 7.74 -11.14
C MET A 690 -24.69 8.96 -10.36
N GLU A 691 -24.89 10.09 -11.04
CA GLU A 691 -25.40 11.32 -10.42
C GLU A 691 -26.77 11.09 -9.76
N ARG A 692 -27.67 10.37 -10.44
CA ARG A 692 -29.00 10.02 -9.90
C ARG A 692 -28.94 9.21 -8.61
N ILE A 693 -27.97 8.30 -8.48
CA ILE A 693 -27.84 7.47 -7.26
C ILE A 693 -27.01 8.13 -6.15
N ALA A 694 -26.29 9.21 -6.48
CA ALA A 694 -25.54 10.03 -5.54
C ALA A 694 -26.41 11.08 -4.86
N LEU A 695 -27.57 11.42 -5.43
CA LEU A 695 -28.54 12.31 -4.79
C LEU A 695 -29.10 11.68 -3.50
N PRO A 696 -29.26 12.45 -2.42
CA PRO A 696 -29.96 12.00 -1.23
C PRO A 696 -31.40 11.59 -1.59
N SER A 697 -31.89 10.50 -0.99
CA SER A 697 -33.24 9.95 -1.23
C SER A 697 -34.40 10.93 -0.95
N SER A 698 -34.11 12.13 -0.44
CA SER A 698 -35.05 13.22 -0.16
C SER A 698 -35.22 14.24 -1.28
N VAL A 699 -34.47 14.15 -2.38
CA VAL A 699 -34.61 15.05 -3.54
C VAL A 699 -35.36 14.32 -4.66
N THR A 700 -36.70 14.36 -4.60
CA THR A 700 -37.53 14.02 -5.75
C THR A 700 -37.37 15.13 -6.79
N ILE A 701 -36.66 14.85 -7.88
CA ILE A 701 -36.66 15.73 -9.05
C ILE A 701 -38.06 15.64 -9.67
N VAL A 702 -38.79 16.76 -9.64
CA VAL A 702 -40.11 16.94 -10.28
C VAL A 702 -39.94 17.04 -11.78
#